data_AF-A0A2A7VRS1-F1
#
_entry.id   AF-A0A2A7VRS1-F1
#
_cell.length_a   1.000
_cell.length_b   1.000
_cell.length_c   1.000
_cell.angle_alpha   90.00
_cell.angle_beta   90.00
_cell.angle_gamma   90.00
#
_symmetry.space_group_name_H-M   'P 1'
#
loop_
_entity.id
_entity.type
_entity.pdbx_description
1 polymer ?
#
loop_
_entity_poly.entity_id
_entity_poly.type
_entity_poly.pdbx_seq_one_letter_code
_entity_poly.pdbx_strand_id
1 'polypeptide(L)'
;MKKNKRKHINAMIIAAALSLPFATYSTPALAAVAIEANKKGYALEDGTYDAVMKAYKDKTNEESMAAVYIKDPKLTIENGKKILTATLSDSDFFKYLKTEDIHTPGVFHDVTVISEDKKKNGTKVIQFEVGELGKRYNMQMHIYIPTMAYDNKYQVQFEVNALNLENNVPEKQKENKEDQQDENGNVILDKQLQRHINKYNLNRENLNTPITKEDLLKVKSLIVVEAKSKGIQNVTGLEYMTNLETLTLEEVKLENIQFISNLRQLKSLSITYGELKEIGPLAELENIESLNLRNNKISDLSPLSQMKKIKMLDLNSNYIKDIKPLFTVTTLKTLTVANNQISNANLAGIEQLKNVKSLSLSNNGLTNIEHITPMKKLVELDLSKNELENIEPLSRLSTVQSLNLEENYISDITPLSQLTGLYDLKLGSNEIRDVRPVQELGKRMYIDIQRQKIFLDDVEKDKEVKIPIYNLQGEPLDTVQLKNGDGIINNGSVKWSTTGEKTYEFMLDIKPEENRIKFNGTVIQNVVERLDEIKGNDEQKENIIIDKTLQQHINKENLGRENLNTPITKENLLHIKKLEILKEKGKDIKDITGLEYMMNLEKLTLEGVGLKNIEFISNLEKLNDVNVSHNQIEDITPLSSLKSLQWLNLADNQIKDVSVLSPMLDLLSLKLAGNEIRDVRPLIQLGQWFSIDAGRQKIFLDEAKVNEEIQVPVYDLEGETIENIKLTSEGGTFNNGVMKWSTPGEKVYKFDLDSDEISISFNGTVIQNIVEKEEEKEPTKEVEEPKEEPKEPSKE
;
A
#
# COMPACT_ATOMS: atom_id res chain seq x y z
N MET A 1 35.07 30.70 -20.74
CA MET A 1 35.22 29.32 -20.21
C MET A 1 34.72 29.06 -18.78
N LYS A 2 34.59 30.05 -17.87
CA LYS A 2 34.06 29.82 -16.50
C LYS A 2 32.52 29.77 -16.36
N LYS A 3 31.74 30.25 -17.35
CA LYS A 3 30.25 30.23 -17.32
C LYS A 3 29.62 28.87 -17.70
N ASN A 4 30.28 28.02 -18.51
CA ASN A 4 29.73 26.71 -18.89
C ASN A 4 29.93 25.62 -17.83
N LYS A 5 30.96 25.71 -16.97
CA LYS A 5 31.15 24.75 -15.87
C LYS A 5 30.07 24.86 -14.78
N ARG A 6 29.54 26.06 -14.49
CA ARG A 6 28.43 26.23 -13.52
C ARG A 6 27.08 25.69 -14.02
N LYS A 7 26.81 25.74 -15.33
CA LYS A 7 25.61 25.11 -15.91
C LYS A 7 25.69 23.58 -15.87
N HIS A 8 26.85 22.99 -16.10
CA HIS A 8 27.03 21.54 -15.98
C HIS A 8 27.07 21.05 -14.53
N ILE A 9 27.63 21.81 -13.59
CA ILE A 9 27.61 21.44 -12.15
C ILE A 9 26.20 21.54 -11.57
N ASN A 10 25.39 22.55 -11.94
CA ASN A 10 23.98 22.59 -11.51
C ASN A 10 23.12 21.53 -12.21
N ALA A 11 23.41 21.16 -13.46
CA ALA A 11 22.74 20.04 -14.12
C ALA A 11 23.12 18.68 -13.51
N MET A 12 24.37 18.49 -13.05
CA MET A 12 24.81 17.26 -12.37
C MET A 12 24.29 17.16 -10.92
N ILE A 13 24.21 18.27 -10.20
CA ILE A 13 23.67 18.33 -8.83
C ILE A 13 22.13 18.18 -8.83
N ILE A 14 21.43 18.64 -9.88
CA ILE A 14 19.99 18.47 -10.02
C ILE A 14 19.63 17.12 -10.66
N ALA A 15 20.47 16.56 -11.53
CA ALA A 15 20.34 15.16 -11.95
C ALA A 15 20.60 14.18 -10.78
N ALA A 16 21.47 14.55 -9.83
CA ALA A 16 21.65 13.81 -8.57
C ALA A 16 20.48 14.00 -7.56
N ALA A 17 19.71 15.08 -7.69
CA ALA A 17 18.49 15.33 -6.91
C ALA A 17 17.23 14.72 -7.55
N LEU A 18 17.24 14.51 -8.87
CA LEU A 18 16.24 13.73 -9.63
C LEU A 18 16.60 12.23 -9.72
N SER A 19 17.73 11.82 -9.13
CA SER A 19 18.13 10.41 -8.97
C SER A 19 17.90 9.85 -7.56
N LEU A 20 17.08 10.51 -6.74
CA LEU A 20 16.58 9.96 -5.48
C LEU A 20 15.06 10.18 -5.49
N PRO A 21 14.31 9.13 -5.88
CA PRO A 21 13.76 8.24 -4.87
C PRO A 21 14.13 6.76 -5.08
N PHE A 22 14.42 6.11 -3.95
CA PHE A 22 14.06 4.72 -3.61
C PHE A 22 14.56 3.56 -4.49
N ALA A 23 15.72 3.03 -4.09
CA ALA A 23 15.93 1.59 -4.17
C ALA A 23 14.94 0.91 -3.21
N THR A 24 13.90 0.30 -3.77
CA THR A 24 13.14 -0.80 -3.17
C THR A 24 12.86 -1.80 -4.28
N TYR A 25 13.29 -3.04 -4.05
CA TYR A 25 13.03 -4.27 -4.83
C TYR A 25 13.69 -4.32 -6.23
N SER A 26 14.54 -5.29 -6.59
CA SER A 26 14.82 -6.65 -6.10
C SER A 26 16.33 -6.95 -6.09
N THR A 27 16.86 -7.63 -5.06
CA THR A 27 18.32 -7.83 -4.98
C THR A 27 18.84 -8.95 -5.89
N PRO A 28 20.10 -8.86 -6.37
CA PRO A 28 20.84 -9.90 -7.07
C PRO A 28 20.73 -11.31 -6.48
N ALA A 29 20.69 -11.47 -5.15
CA ALA A 29 20.74 -12.79 -4.53
C ALA A 29 19.40 -13.55 -4.52
N LEU A 30 18.25 -12.88 -4.34
CA LEU A 30 16.93 -13.56 -4.43
C LEU A 30 16.70 -14.13 -5.82
N ALA A 31 17.02 -13.35 -6.86
CA ALA A 31 16.99 -13.91 -8.20
C ALA A 31 18.22 -14.77 -8.52
N ALA A 32 19.35 -14.72 -7.80
CA ALA A 32 20.40 -15.75 -7.99
C ALA A 32 19.94 -17.12 -7.47
N VAL A 33 19.29 -17.15 -6.29
CA VAL A 33 18.67 -18.35 -5.71
C VAL A 33 17.53 -18.85 -6.60
N ALA A 34 16.70 -17.95 -7.14
CA ALA A 34 15.66 -18.34 -8.08
C ALA A 34 16.21 -18.75 -9.46
N ILE A 35 17.31 -18.15 -9.96
CA ILE A 35 18.05 -18.60 -11.16
C ILE A 35 18.61 -20.02 -10.94
N GLU A 36 19.13 -20.32 -9.74
CA GLU A 36 19.66 -21.65 -9.39
C GLU A 36 18.56 -22.70 -9.24
N ALA A 37 17.41 -22.33 -8.67
CA ALA A 37 16.22 -23.18 -8.58
C ALA A 37 15.60 -23.45 -9.96
N ASN A 38 15.51 -22.43 -10.83
CA ASN A 38 14.94 -22.56 -12.18
C ASN A 38 15.85 -23.32 -13.16
N LYS A 39 17.17 -23.32 -12.96
CA LYS A 39 18.10 -24.19 -13.72
C LYS A 39 17.85 -25.70 -13.49
N LYS A 40 17.09 -26.08 -12.46
CA LYS A 40 16.73 -27.49 -12.19
C LYS A 40 15.44 -27.95 -12.88
N GLY A 41 14.77 -27.11 -13.67
CA GLY A 41 13.71 -27.55 -14.59
C GLY A 41 12.38 -27.97 -13.94
N TYR A 42 12.03 -27.42 -12.77
CA TYR A 42 10.70 -27.66 -12.18
C TYR A 42 9.62 -26.95 -13.02
N ALA A 43 8.64 -27.72 -13.50
CA ALA A 43 7.42 -27.16 -14.07
C ALA A 43 6.55 -26.65 -12.93
N LEU A 44 6.37 -25.33 -12.84
CA LEU A 44 5.40 -24.72 -11.94
C LEU A 44 3.98 -25.03 -12.45
N GLU A 45 3.08 -25.37 -11.53
CA GLU A 45 1.67 -25.61 -11.82
C GLU A 45 0.95 -24.30 -12.19
N ASP A 46 -0.26 -24.40 -12.72
CA ASP A 46 -1.09 -23.22 -12.98
C ASP A 46 -1.45 -22.55 -11.65
N GLY A 47 -1.25 -21.24 -11.56
CA GLY A 47 -1.38 -20.47 -10.32
C GLY A 47 -0.68 -19.12 -10.38
N THR A 48 -0.86 -18.32 -9.32
CA THR A 48 -0.18 -17.02 -9.18
C THR A 48 0.91 -17.11 -8.12
N TYR A 49 2.11 -16.70 -8.50
CA TYR A 49 3.32 -16.73 -7.69
C TYR A 49 3.86 -15.31 -7.51
N ASP A 50 4.42 -15.02 -6.33
CA ASP A 50 5.26 -13.83 -6.19
C ASP A 50 6.47 -13.99 -7.13
N ALA A 51 6.85 -12.91 -7.79
CA ALA A 51 7.95 -12.92 -8.74
C ALA A 51 9.00 -11.87 -8.39
N VAL A 52 10.16 -12.04 -9.00
CA VAL A 52 11.26 -11.08 -8.95
C VAL A 52 11.62 -10.74 -10.39
N MET A 53 11.52 -9.46 -10.73
CA MET A 53 12.00 -8.92 -11.99
C MET A 53 13.28 -8.12 -11.74
N LYS A 54 14.31 -8.38 -12.55
CA LYS A 54 15.55 -7.61 -12.60
C LYS A 54 15.67 -6.94 -13.96
N ALA A 55 16.21 -5.73 -13.99
CA ALA A 55 16.54 -5.02 -15.21
C ALA A 55 18.03 -4.70 -15.28
N TYR A 56 18.63 -4.81 -16.46
CA TYR A 56 20.04 -4.64 -16.76
C TYR A 56 20.22 -3.61 -17.87
N LYS A 57 21.32 -2.85 -17.83
CA LYS A 57 21.70 -1.99 -18.96
C LYS A 57 21.97 -2.86 -20.18
N ASP A 58 21.70 -2.33 -21.38
CA ASP A 58 21.83 -3.09 -22.63
C ASP A 58 23.18 -3.81 -22.73
N LYS A 59 23.14 -5.13 -22.87
CA LYS A 59 24.30 -6.02 -23.04
C LYS A 59 25.33 -5.98 -21.91
N THR A 60 24.93 -5.57 -20.69
CA THR A 60 25.81 -5.64 -19.51
C THR A 60 25.16 -6.42 -18.36
N ASN A 61 25.93 -6.63 -17.29
CA ASN A 61 25.43 -7.18 -16.02
C ASN A 61 25.17 -6.08 -14.98
N GLU A 62 25.27 -4.81 -15.37
CA GLU A 62 24.96 -3.68 -14.50
C GLU A 62 23.45 -3.49 -14.42
N GLU A 63 22.95 -3.26 -13.21
CA GLU A 63 21.53 -3.02 -12.98
C GLU A 63 21.07 -1.71 -13.65
N SER A 64 19.86 -1.75 -14.21
CA SER A 64 19.23 -0.62 -14.87
C SER A 64 18.32 0.13 -13.91
N MET A 65 18.32 1.46 -14.02
CA MET A 65 17.35 2.31 -13.33
C MET A 65 15.89 1.99 -13.71
N ALA A 66 15.66 1.25 -14.80
CA ALA A 66 14.33 0.75 -15.16
C ALA A 66 13.66 -0.05 -14.04
N ALA A 67 14.42 -0.82 -13.25
CA ALA A 67 13.88 -1.59 -12.12
C ALA A 67 13.30 -0.69 -11.02
N VAL A 68 13.69 0.59 -10.98
CA VAL A 68 13.14 1.55 -10.01
C VAL A 68 11.68 1.87 -10.31
N TYR A 69 11.26 1.81 -11.58
CA TYR A 69 9.89 2.19 -11.98
C TYR A 69 8.93 1.00 -12.07
N ILE A 70 9.41 -0.25 -12.12
CA ILE A 70 8.57 -1.46 -12.24
C ILE A 70 8.59 -2.20 -10.89
N LYS A 71 7.46 -2.22 -10.19
CA LYS A 71 7.27 -2.73 -8.82
C LYS A 71 6.31 -3.91 -8.76
N ASP A 72 6.37 -4.64 -7.65
CA ASP A 72 5.47 -5.74 -7.27
C ASP A 72 5.16 -6.75 -8.39
N PRO A 73 6.18 -7.31 -9.06
CA PRO A 73 5.95 -8.27 -10.13
C PRO A 73 5.31 -9.55 -9.57
N LYS A 74 4.21 -9.98 -10.18
CA LYS A 74 3.52 -11.24 -9.95
C LYS A 74 3.51 -12.06 -11.22
N LEU A 75 3.82 -13.34 -11.09
CA LEU A 75 3.81 -14.29 -12.20
C LEU A 75 2.55 -15.15 -12.10
N THR A 76 1.69 -15.07 -13.11
CA THR A 76 0.57 -15.99 -13.28
C THR A 76 0.89 -17.00 -14.36
N ILE A 77 0.71 -18.28 -14.05
CA ILE A 77 0.84 -19.39 -14.98
C ILE A 77 -0.56 -19.89 -15.26
N GLU A 78 -0.98 -19.85 -16.53
CA GLU A 78 -2.29 -20.29 -16.96
C GLU A 78 -2.17 -20.98 -18.33
N ASN A 79 -2.58 -22.24 -18.42
CA ASN A 79 -2.47 -23.04 -19.65
C ASN A 79 -1.05 -23.07 -20.24
N GLY A 80 -0.02 -23.09 -19.38
CA GLY A 80 1.40 -23.09 -19.77
C GLY A 80 1.96 -21.74 -20.24
N LYS A 81 1.12 -20.69 -20.33
CA LYS A 81 1.58 -19.31 -20.56
C LYS A 81 2.03 -18.67 -19.26
N LYS A 82 3.14 -17.93 -19.31
CA LYS A 82 3.72 -17.23 -18.16
C LYS A 82 3.51 -15.74 -18.33
N ILE A 83 2.57 -15.21 -17.58
CA ILE A 83 2.12 -13.83 -17.66
C ILE A 83 2.70 -13.08 -16.46
N LEU A 84 3.49 -12.03 -16.72
CA LEU A 84 3.94 -11.13 -15.67
C LEU A 84 2.98 -9.96 -15.56
N THR A 85 2.52 -9.68 -14.34
CA THR A 85 1.83 -8.45 -13.98
C THR A 85 2.72 -7.64 -13.05
N ALA A 86 2.86 -6.34 -13.25
CA ALA A 86 3.68 -5.47 -12.40
C ALA A 86 3.10 -4.05 -12.36
N THR A 87 3.46 -3.29 -11.33
CA THR A 87 3.07 -1.88 -11.16
C THR A 87 4.17 -0.98 -11.74
N LEU A 88 3.85 -0.20 -12.78
CA LEU A 88 4.69 0.85 -13.32
C LEU A 88 4.41 2.18 -12.60
N SER A 89 5.30 2.60 -11.71
CA SER A 89 5.23 3.88 -11.01
C SER A 89 5.75 5.04 -11.88
N ASP A 90 5.30 6.27 -11.60
CA ASP A 90 5.60 7.47 -12.39
C ASP A 90 5.35 7.25 -13.91
N SER A 91 4.28 6.52 -14.22
CA SER A 91 3.97 6.06 -15.58
C SER A 91 3.72 7.20 -16.57
N ASP A 92 3.40 8.42 -16.11
CA ASP A 92 3.30 9.61 -16.96
C ASP A 92 4.64 9.97 -17.62
N PHE A 93 5.78 9.54 -17.04
CA PHE A 93 7.10 9.76 -17.64
C PHE A 93 7.35 8.83 -18.84
N PHE A 94 6.58 7.75 -19.00
CA PHE A 94 6.75 6.78 -20.05
C PHE A 94 5.84 7.11 -21.24
N LYS A 95 6.44 7.56 -22.36
CA LYS A 95 5.72 7.64 -23.65
C LYS A 95 5.33 6.26 -24.17
N TYR A 96 6.19 5.27 -23.93
CA TYR A 96 5.90 3.85 -24.15
C TYR A 96 6.81 2.98 -23.29
N LEU A 97 6.36 1.75 -23.05
CA LEU A 97 7.13 0.64 -22.52
C LEU A 97 6.82 -0.60 -23.36
N LYS A 98 7.84 -1.19 -23.96
CA LYS A 98 7.72 -2.30 -24.91
C LYS A 98 8.58 -3.47 -24.50
N THR A 99 8.09 -4.68 -24.67
CA THR A 99 8.82 -5.93 -24.45
C THR A 99 9.02 -6.67 -25.76
N GLU A 100 10.16 -7.34 -25.89
CA GLU A 100 10.46 -8.18 -27.04
C GLU A 100 9.53 -9.41 -27.08
N ASP A 101 9.06 -9.76 -28.27
CA ASP A 101 8.24 -10.94 -28.54
C ASP A 101 9.02 -12.22 -28.24
N ILE A 102 8.43 -13.09 -27.41
CA ILE A 102 9.07 -14.32 -26.95
C ILE A 102 9.24 -15.37 -28.07
N HIS A 103 8.45 -15.29 -29.14
CA HIS A 103 8.47 -16.18 -30.28
C HIS A 103 9.25 -15.60 -31.46
N THR A 104 9.39 -14.26 -31.52
CA THR A 104 10.00 -13.54 -32.64
C THR A 104 11.03 -12.49 -32.16
N PRO A 105 12.27 -12.90 -31.85
CA PRO A 105 13.32 -11.99 -31.39
C PRO A 105 13.50 -10.79 -32.33
N GLY A 106 13.62 -9.58 -31.76
CA GLY A 106 13.72 -8.31 -32.48
C GLY A 106 12.40 -7.60 -32.78
N VAL A 107 11.25 -8.24 -32.56
CA VAL A 107 9.92 -7.61 -32.63
C VAL A 107 9.52 -7.15 -31.23
N PHE A 108 8.99 -5.93 -31.09
CA PHE A 108 8.63 -5.34 -29.80
C PHE A 108 7.15 -4.98 -29.75
N HIS A 109 6.49 -5.37 -28.67
CA HIS A 109 5.07 -5.06 -28.40
C HIS A 109 4.95 -4.15 -27.20
N ASP A 110 3.99 -3.24 -27.23
CA ASP A 110 3.61 -2.45 -26.06
C ASP A 110 3.09 -3.38 -24.96
N VAL A 111 3.47 -3.10 -23.71
CA VAL A 111 2.90 -3.81 -22.57
C VAL A 111 1.40 -3.54 -22.49
N THR A 112 0.63 -4.55 -22.10
CA THR A 112 -0.81 -4.37 -21.87
C THR A 112 -1.00 -3.61 -20.57
N VAL A 113 -1.88 -2.60 -20.55
CA VAL A 113 -2.23 -1.89 -19.31
C VAL A 113 -3.54 -2.49 -18.80
N ILE A 114 -3.50 -3.10 -17.62
CA ILE A 114 -4.67 -3.70 -16.95
C ILE A 114 -5.47 -2.61 -16.23
N SER A 115 -4.78 -1.71 -15.54
CA SER A 115 -5.39 -0.57 -14.85
C SER A 115 -4.42 0.61 -14.82
N GLU A 116 -4.96 1.81 -14.65
CA GLU A 116 -4.19 3.04 -14.56
C GLU A 116 -4.80 3.92 -13.48
N ASP A 117 -4.02 4.24 -12.44
CA ASP A 117 -4.29 5.38 -11.58
C ASP A 117 -3.55 6.57 -12.17
N LYS A 118 -4.27 7.55 -12.72
CA LYS A 118 -3.62 8.73 -13.29
C LYS A 118 -3.07 9.67 -12.22
N LYS A 119 -3.34 9.49 -10.94
CA LYS A 119 -2.85 10.38 -9.86
C LYS A 119 -1.35 10.15 -9.58
N LYS A 120 -0.69 11.04 -8.82
CA LYS A 120 0.74 10.92 -8.40
C LYS A 120 1.75 10.59 -9.55
N ASN A 121 1.80 11.42 -10.60
CA ASN A 121 2.56 11.17 -11.85
C ASN A 121 2.18 9.88 -12.60
N GLY A 122 1.00 9.33 -12.33
CA GLY A 122 0.46 8.14 -12.97
C GLY A 122 1.08 6.85 -12.43
N THR A 123 0.27 5.83 -12.20
CA THR A 123 0.67 4.46 -11.92
C THR A 123 -0.12 3.53 -12.83
N LYS A 124 0.55 2.59 -13.51
CA LYS A 124 -0.11 1.61 -14.39
C LYS A 124 0.15 0.20 -13.89
N VAL A 125 -0.88 -0.62 -13.76
CA VAL A 125 -0.67 -2.07 -13.68
C VAL A 125 -0.47 -2.57 -15.10
N ILE A 126 0.75 -3.00 -15.41
CA ILE A 126 1.16 -3.48 -16.72
C ILE A 126 1.25 -5.01 -16.74
N GLN A 127 1.03 -5.59 -17.92
CA GLN A 127 1.02 -7.02 -18.16
C GLN A 127 1.71 -7.35 -19.47
N PHE A 128 2.56 -8.37 -19.45
CA PHE A 128 3.20 -8.91 -20.64
C PHE A 128 3.58 -10.38 -20.46
N GLU A 129 3.69 -11.11 -21.57
CA GLU A 129 4.09 -12.51 -21.57
C GLU A 129 5.61 -12.65 -21.46
N VAL A 130 6.06 -13.65 -20.70
CA VAL A 130 7.46 -14.00 -20.51
C VAL A 130 7.67 -15.44 -20.92
N GLY A 131 8.79 -15.78 -21.56
CA GLY A 131 9.04 -17.14 -22.03
C GLY A 131 9.55 -18.07 -20.91
N GLU A 132 10.85 -18.31 -20.88
CA GLU A 132 11.53 -19.13 -19.90
C GLU A 132 11.95 -18.27 -18.69
N LEU A 133 11.67 -18.73 -17.47
CA LEU A 133 12.13 -18.05 -16.25
C LEU A 133 13.65 -18.10 -16.16
N GLY A 134 14.26 -17.03 -15.65
CA GLY A 134 15.71 -16.88 -15.57
C GLY A 134 16.40 -16.56 -16.92
N LYS A 135 15.65 -16.47 -18.02
CA LYS A 135 16.18 -16.00 -19.32
C LYS A 135 16.05 -14.48 -19.45
N ARG A 136 17.03 -13.87 -20.13
CA ARG A 136 17.01 -12.44 -20.43
C ARG A 136 16.24 -12.13 -21.69
N TYR A 137 15.41 -11.09 -21.60
CA TYR A 137 14.58 -10.55 -22.69
C TYR A 137 14.87 -9.07 -22.88
N ASN A 138 14.73 -8.55 -24.10
CA ASN A 138 14.93 -7.12 -24.35
C ASN A 138 13.65 -6.33 -24.04
N MET A 139 13.82 -5.09 -23.58
CA MET A 139 12.76 -4.14 -23.32
C MET A 139 13.19 -2.75 -23.79
N GLN A 140 12.25 -2.00 -24.34
CA GLN A 140 12.46 -0.64 -24.82
C GLN A 140 11.52 0.33 -24.12
N MET A 141 12.01 1.52 -23.80
CA MET A 141 11.21 2.58 -23.19
C MET A 141 11.61 3.94 -23.71
N HIS A 142 10.66 4.88 -23.68
CA HIS A 142 10.89 6.28 -23.98
C HIS A 142 10.45 7.13 -22.80
N ILE A 143 11.44 7.68 -22.09
CA ILE A 143 11.23 8.53 -20.93
C ILE A 143 11.18 9.98 -21.38
N TYR A 144 10.10 10.67 -21.03
CA TYR A 144 9.86 12.07 -21.35
C TYR A 144 9.37 12.82 -20.11
N ILE A 145 10.18 13.79 -19.64
CA ILE A 145 9.83 14.64 -18.51
C ILE A 145 10.02 16.11 -18.92
N PRO A 146 8.92 16.81 -19.29
CA PRO A 146 8.98 18.16 -19.86
C PRO A 146 9.65 19.18 -18.95
N THR A 147 9.38 19.10 -17.64
CA THR A 147 9.84 20.07 -16.63
C THR A 147 11.36 20.18 -16.52
N MET A 148 12.08 19.14 -16.94
CA MET A 148 13.55 19.08 -16.94
C MET A 148 14.15 19.01 -18.35
N ALA A 149 13.32 19.16 -19.39
CA ALA A 149 13.71 18.97 -20.78
C ALA A 149 14.42 17.63 -21.04
N TYR A 150 13.94 16.56 -20.39
CA TYR A 150 14.49 15.22 -20.53
C TYR A 150 13.64 14.40 -21.50
N ASP A 151 14.25 13.95 -22.60
CA ASP A 151 13.60 13.13 -23.64
C ASP A 151 14.64 12.12 -24.12
N ASN A 152 14.54 10.87 -23.65
CA ASN A 152 15.51 9.83 -23.97
C ASN A 152 14.84 8.48 -24.19
N LYS A 153 15.42 7.70 -25.11
CA LYS A 153 15.02 6.33 -25.40
C LYS A 153 16.06 5.37 -24.86
N TYR A 154 15.61 4.29 -24.24
CA TYR A 154 16.46 3.27 -23.64
C TYR A 154 16.10 1.89 -24.17
N GLN A 155 17.13 1.09 -24.37
CA GLN A 155 17.02 -0.36 -24.46
C GLN A 155 17.66 -0.95 -23.19
N VAL A 156 16.96 -1.89 -22.58
CA VAL A 156 17.39 -2.60 -21.38
C VAL A 156 17.12 -4.08 -21.58
N GLN A 157 17.72 -4.91 -20.73
CA GLN A 157 17.38 -6.33 -20.67
C GLN A 157 16.72 -6.60 -19.34
N PHE A 158 15.76 -7.52 -19.29
CA PHE A 158 15.14 -7.92 -18.04
C PHE A 158 15.07 -9.43 -17.90
N GLU A 159 14.94 -9.89 -16.67
CA GLU A 159 14.87 -11.29 -16.30
C GLU A 159 13.83 -11.46 -15.19
N VAL A 160 13.02 -12.52 -15.27
CA VAL A 160 11.93 -12.80 -14.32
C VAL A 160 12.14 -14.18 -13.70
N ASN A 161 11.93 -14.27 -12.38
CA ASN A 161 11.98 -15.51 -11.64
C ASN A 161 10.82 -15.59 -10.62
N ALA A 162 10.26 -16.77 -10.39
CA ALA A 162 9.23 -17.00 -9.36
C ALA A 162 9.83 -17.20 -7.95
N LEU A 163 9.07 -16.89 -6.91
CA LEU A 163 9.41 -17.10 -5.50
C LEU A 163 8.62 -18.30 -4.93
N ASN A 164 9.35 -19.18 -4.23
CA ASN A 164 8.95 -20.36 -3.43
C ASN A 164 8.57 -21.68 -4.14
N LEU A 165 9.40 -22.71 -3.91
CA LEU A 165 9.07 -23.83 -3.02
C LEU A 165 10.36 -24.42 -2.38
N GLU A 166 10.26 -24.65 -1.08
CA GLU A 166 11.14 -25.35 -0.12
C GLU A 166 12.38 -24.65 0.50
N ASN A 167 12.14 -24.14 1.71
CA ASN A 167 13.03 -24.32 2.84
C ASN A 167 13.25 -25.81 3.11
N ASN A 168 14.43 -26.33 2.78
CA ASN A 168 15.18 -27.31 3.58
C ASN A 168 16.53 -27.58 2.91
N VAL A 169 17.52 -26.74 3.21
CA VAL A 169 18.92 -27.15 3.15
C VAL A 169 19.38 -27.35 4.59
N PRO A 170 19.67 -28.59 5.03
CA PRO A 170 20.30 -28.79 6.32
C PRO A 170 21.78 -28.40 6.20
N GLU A 171 22.10 -27.13 6.40
CA GLU A 171 23.47 -26.76 6.76
C GLU A 171 23.66 -26.95 8.26
N LYS A 172 23.86 -28.22 8.64
CA LYS A 172 24.70 -28.51 9.80
C LYS A 172 26.11 -28.03 9.47
N GLN A 173 26.46 -26.84 9.90
CA GLN A 173 27.82 -26.61 10.37
C GLN A 173 27.77 -26.34 11.87
N LYS A 174 28.20 -27.36 12.62
CA LYS A 174 28.66 -27.16 13.98
C LYS A 174 29.81 -26.15 13.92
N GLU A 175 29.61 -24.98 14.50
CA GLU A 175 30.71 -24.19 15.03
C GLU A 175 31.41 -25.02 16.11
N ASN A 176 32.44 -25.77 15.70
CA ASN A 176 33.55 -26.00 16.58
C ASN A 176 34.37 -24.71 16.58
N LYS A 177 34.35 -24.03 17.72
CA LYS A 177 35.25 -22.92 18.03
C LYS A 177 36.68 -23.43 18.05
N GLU A 178 37.40 -23.22 16.96
CA GLU A 178 38.86 -23.09 16.96
C GLU A 178 39.21 -21.78 16.25
N ASP A 179 40.15 -21.04 16.83
CA ASP A 179 40.66 -19.76 16.31
C ASP A 179 41.16 -19.93 14.87
N GLN A 180 40.34 -19.60 13.87
CA GLN A 180 40.76 -19.64 12.48
C GLN A 180 41.71 -18.47 12.18
N GLN A 181 43.01 -18.75 12.22
CA GLN A 181 44.05 -17.94 11.60
C GLN A 181 44.33 -18.53 10.21
N ASP A 182 44.55 -17.70 9.19
CA ASP A 182 45.17 -18.21 7.97
C ASP A 182 46.61 -18.68 8.27
N GLU A 183 47.24 -19.45 7.36
CA GLU A 183 48.60 -20.01 7.55
C GLU A 183 49.69 -18.95 7.87
N ASN A 184 49.36 -17.66 7.73
CA ASN A 184 50.23 -16.51 8.00
C ASN A 184 49.83 -15.69 9.25
N GLY A 185 48.91 -16.20 10.09
CA GLY A 185 48.50 -15.54 11.34
C GLY A 185 47.53 -14.36 11.18
N ASN A 186 46.93 -14.18 9.99
CA ASN A 186 45.96 -13.12 9.72
C ASN A 186 44.53 -13.57 10.10
N VAL A 187 43.84 -12.74 10.87
CA VAL A 187 42.48 -13.05 11.37
C VAL A 187 41.35 -12.50 10.49
N ILE A 188 41.63 -11.61 9.54
CA ILE A 188 40.65 -11.09 8.58
C ILE A 188 40.72 -11.92 7.29
N LEU A 189 39.77 -12.81 7.07
CA LEU A 189 39.86 -13.81 5.99
C LEU A 189 39.72 -13.20 4.58
N ASP A 190 38.88 -12.18 4.44
CA ASP A 190 38.70 -11.48 3.16
C ASP A 190 39.92 -10.60 2.84
N LYS A 191 40.63 -10.91 1.75
CA LYS A 191 41.84 -10.19 1.36
C LYS A 191 41.57 -8.73 0.97
N GLN A 192 40.39 -8.39 0.44
CA GLN A 192 40.06 -7.01 0.13
C GLN A 192 39.73 -6.25 1.41
N LEU A 193 39.03 -6.87 2.36
CA LEU A 193 38.78 -6.29 3.68
C LEU A 193 40.08 -6.10 4.46
N GLN A 194 40.99 -7.08 4.41
CA GLN A 194 42.32 -6.99 4.99
C GLN A 194 43.08 -5.77 4.43
N ARG A 195 43.13 -5.64 3.10
CA ARG A 195 43.77 -4.48 2.43
C ARG A 195 43.11 -3.16 2.80
N HIS A 196 41.77 -3.15 2.93
CA HIS A 196 41.00 -1.98 3.34
C HIS A 196 41.36 -1.55 4.77
N ILE A 197 41.35 -2.47 5.73
CA ILE A 197 41.69 -2.20 7.14
C ILE A 197 43.16 -1.76 7.26
N ASN A 198 44.09 -2.45 6.59
CA ASN A 198 45.50 -2.07 6.59
C ASN A 198 45.70 -0.64 6.05
N LYS A 199 44.98 -0.26 5.00
CA LYS A 199 45.09 1.06 4.37
C LYS A 199 44.47 2.17 5.23
N TYR A 200 43.23 1.98 5.65
CA TYR A 200 42.40 3.07 6.19
C TYR A 200 42.35 3.13 7.72
N ASN A 201 42.65 2.03 8.40
CA ASN A 201 42.55 1.95 9.86
C ASN A 201 43.92 1.79 10.53
N LEU A 202 44.83 1.03 9.92
CA LEU A 202 46.16 0.76 10.47
C LEU A 202 47.28 1.57 9.79
N ASN A 203 46.97 2.32 8.73
CA ASN A 203 47.90 3.17 7.98
C ASN A 203 49.19 2.44 7.53
N ARG A 204 49.07 1.19 7.07
CA ARG A 204 50.20 0.39 6.60
C ARG A 204 50.44 0.61 5.10
N GLU A 205 51.71 0.73 4.71
CA GLU A 205 52.09 0.79 3.29
C GLU A 205 51.89 -0.55 2.58
N ASN A 206 52.30 -1.65 3.23
CA ASN A 206 52.04 -3.00 2.73
C ASN A 206 50.63 -3.45 3.12
N LEU A 207 49.71 -3.37 2.16
CA LEU A 207 48.29 -3.69 2.36
C LEU A 207 48.01 -5.18 2.60
N ASN A 208 48.95 -6.07 2.28
CA ASN A 208 48.79 -7.51 2.48
C ASN A 208 49.39 -8.01 3.80
N THR A 209 49.87 -7.08 4.66
CA THR A 209 50.41 -7.43 5.99
C THR A 209 49.33 -8.15 6.82
N PRO A 210 49.62 -9.33 7.39
CA PRO A 210 48.69 -10.01 8.31
C PRO A 210 48.16 -9.09 9.41
N ILE A 211 46.85 -9.18 9.68
CA ILE A 211 46.20 -8.44 10.75
C ILE A 211 45.99 -9.38 11.93
N THR A 212 46.47 -8.99 13.11
CA THR A 212 46.34 -9.75 14.36
C THR A 212 45.14 -9.28 15.18
N LYS A 213 44.71 -10.06 16.18
CA LYS A 213 43.67 -9.63 17.14
C LYS A 213 44.06 -8.33 17.86
N GLU A 214 45.33 -8.19 18.25
CA GLU A 214 45.84 -6.97 18.90
C GLU A 214 45.78 -5.74 17.99
N ASP A 215 45.96 -5.91 16.68
CA ASP A 215 45.79 -4.81 15.73
C ASP A 215 44.34 -4.35 15.64
N LEU A 216 43.39 -5.29 15.63
CA LEU A 216 41.96 -4.99 15.58
C LEU A 216 41.46 -4.24 16.82
N LEU A 217 42.03 -4.50 18.00
CA LEU A 217 41.71 -3.79 19.24
C LEU A 217 42.09 -2.30 19.21
N LYS A 218 42.98 -1.88 18.29
CA LYS A 218 43.37 -0.46 18.10
C LYS A 218 42.33 0.32 17.28
N VAL A 219 41.43 -0.38 16.57
CA VAL A 219 40.45 0.24 15.67
C VAL A 219 39.17 0.59 16.44
N LYS A 220 38.79 1.86 16.40
CA LYS A 220 37.55 2.37 17.01
C LYS A 220 36.43 2.65 16.03
N SER A 221 36.75 2.83 14.76
CA SER A 221 35.79 3.12 13.70
C SER A 221 36.18 2.36 12.45
N LEU A 222 35.25 1.60 11.87
CA LEU A 222 35.42 0.89 10.60
C LEU A 222 34.30 1.30 9.65
N ILE A 223 34.68 1.80 8.48
CA ILE A 223 33.74 2.21 7.43
C ILE A 223 34.08 1.43 6.17
N VAL A 224 33.17 0.55 5.76
CA VAL A 224 33.23 -0.21 4.52
C VAL A 224 32.02 0.16 3.68
N VAL A 225 32.25 0.95 2.63
CA VAL A 225 31.24 1.38 1.66
C VAL A 225 31.58 0.85 0.28
N GLU A 226 30.58 0.68 -0.58
CA GLU A 226 30.73 0.13 -1.93
C GLU A 226 31.44 -1.25 -1.91
N ALA A 227 31.14 -2.08 -0.89
CA ALA A 227 31.86 -3.33 -0.63
C ALA A 227 31.85 -4.26 -1.85
N LYS A 228 30.71 -4.33 -2.55
CA LYS A 228 30.54 -5.11 -3.76
C LYS A 228 31.49 -4.68 -4.87
N SER A 229 31.63 -3.37 -5.13
CA SER A 229 32.55 -2.87 -6.16
C SER A 229 34.03 -3.06 -5.77
N LYS A 230 34.32 -3.09 -4.47
CA LYS A 230 35.65 -3.35 -3.89
C LYS A 230 35.97 -4.84 -3.75
N GLY A 231 35.00 -5.72 -4.04
CA GLY A 231 35.17 -7.17 -3.92
C GLY A 231 35.27 -7.67 -2.48
N ILE A 232 34.74 -6.91 -1.50
CA ILE A 232 34.65 -7.32 -0.10
C ILE A 232 33.34 -8.11 0.06
N GLN A 233 33.45 -9.37 0.47
CA GLN A 233 32.31 -10.28 0.58
C GLN A 233 32.19 -10.93 1.95
N ASN A 234 33.31 -11.06 2.68
CA ASN A 234 33.34 -11.75 3.96
C ASN A 234 33.87 -10.82 5.07
N VAL A 235 33.20 -10.85 6.24
CA VAL A 235 33.50 -10.05 7.43
C VAL A 235 34.04 -10.87 8.61
N THR A 236 34.37 -12.15 8.41
CA THR A 236 35.00 -12.98 9.43
C THR A 236 36.27 -12.32 9.94
N GLY A 237 36.40 -12.29 11.27
CA GLY A 237 37.43 -11.61 12.02
C GLY A 237 36.99 -10.26 12.58
N LEU A 238 35.89 -9.66 12.10
CA LEU A 238 35.36 -8.42 12.69
C LEU A 238 34.86 -8.64 14.13
N GLU A 239 34.49 -9.86 14.52
CA GLU A 239 34.13 -10.23 15.90
C GLU A 239 35.21 -9.89 16.93
N TYR A 240 36.48 -9.78 16.51
CA TYR A 240 37.61 -9.46 17.39
C TYR A 240 37.80 -7.95 17.61
N MET A 241 37.06 -7.09 16.89
CA MET A 241 37.11 -5.63 17.06
C MET A 241 36.32 -5.15 18.30
N THR A 242 36.54 -5.72 19.49
CA THR A 242 35.69 -5.48 20.67
C THR A 242 35.71 -4.04 21.20
N ASN A 243 36.69 -3.22 20.79
CA ASN A 243 36.80 -1.80 21.12
C ASN A 243 36.13 -0.87 20.08
N LEU A 244 35.45 -1.44 19.08
CA LEU A 244 34.82 -0.69 18.01
C LEU A 244 33.64 0.14 18.56
N GLU A 245 33.64 1.43 18.28
CA GLU A 245 32.58 2.37 18.66
C GLU A 245 31.66 2.69 17.47
N THR A 246 32.19 2.60 16.24
CA THR A 246 31.44 2.85 14.99
C THR A 246 31.71 1.76 13.95
N LEU A 247 30.65 1.19 13.37
CA LEU A 247 30.73 0.23 12.27
C LEU A 247 29.76 0.64 11.14
N THR A 248 30.29 0.78 9.93
CA THR A 248 29.50 0.93 8.70
C THR A 248 29.85 -0.18 7.73
N LEU A 249 28.84 -0.95 7.30
CA LEU A 249 28.92 -1.97 6.27
C LEU A 249 27.83 -1.69 5.23
N GLU A 250 28.23 -1.34 4.01
CA GLU A 250 27.32 -1.11 2.89
C GLU A 250 27.62 -2.09 1.74
N GLU A 251 26.57 -2.71 1.20
CA GLU A 251 26.62 -3.72 0.13
C GLU A 251 27.40 -5.00 0.50
N VAL A 252 27.45 -5.34 1.78
CA VAL A 252 27.95 -6.63 2.26
C VAL A 252 26.76 -7.55 2.50
N LYS A 253 26.67 -8.66 1.76
CA LYS A 253 25.61 -9.65 1.96
C LYS A 253 25.80 -10.33 3.33
N LEU A 254 24.90 -10.04 4.27
CA LEU A 254 24.96 -10.53 5.65
C LEU A 254 23.63 -11.21 5.98
N GLU A 255 23.58 -12.54 5.82
CA GLU A 255 22.42 -13.32 6.26
C GLU A 255 22.40 -13.50 7.79
N ASN A 256 23.58 -13.49 8.41
CA ASN A 256 23.77 -13.61 9.84
C ASN A 256 24.72 -12.51 10.34
N ILE A 257 24.33 -11.83 11.43
CA ILE A 257 25.12 -10.79 12.08
C ILE A 257 25.59 -11.18 13.49
N GLN A 258 25.57 -12.46 13.88
CA GLN A 258 25.90 -12.91 15.24
C GLN A 258 27.20 -12.32 15.80
N PHE A 259 28.20 -12.09 14.94
CA PHE A 259 29.50 -11.48 15.29
C PHE A 259 29.36 -10.12 16.00
N ILE A 260 28.31 -9.34 15.71
CA ILE A 260 28.11 -8.03 16.31
C ILE A 260 27.85 -8.11 17.82
N SER A 261 27.37 -9.24 18.35
CA SER A 261 27.10 -9.44 19.79
C SER A 261 28.35 -9.25 20.66
N ASN A 262 29.55 -9.41 20.09
CA ASN A 262 30.83 -9.20 20.76
C ASN A 262 31.27 -7.72 20.75
N LEU A 263 30.66 -6.88 19.92
CA LEU A 263 31.02 -5.48 19.70
C LEU A 263 30.27 -4.54 20.65
N ARG A 264 30.29 -4.86 21.95
CA ARG A 264 29.46 -4.21 23.00
C ARG A 264 29.77 -2.73 23.25
N GLN A 265 30.88 -2.21 22.68
CA GLN A 265 31.25 -0.80 22.73
C GLN A 265 30.64 0.04 21.59
N LEU A 266 29.93 -0.58 20.65
CA LEU A 266 29.31 0.13 19.54
C LEU A 266 28.29 1.16 20.04
N LYS A 267 28.46 2.38 19.53
CA LYS A 267 27.54 3.51 19.70
C LYS A 267 26.80 3.83 18.40
N SER A 268 27.42 3.53 17.27
CA SER A 268 26.83 3.74 15.94
C SER A 268 27.03 2.51 15.07
N LEU A 269 25.94 1.98 14.54
CA LEU A 269 25.95 0.85 13.61
C LEU A 269 25.15 1.20 12.35
N SER A 270 25.75 0.96 11.18
CA SER A 270 25.10 1.09 9.88
C SER A 270 25.34 -0.16 9.07
N ILE A 271 24.27 -0.89 8.72
CA ILE A 271 24.33 -2.04 7.82
C ILE A 271 23.28 -1.83 6.72
N THR A 272 23.72 -1.48 5.51
CA THR A 272 22.82 -1.07 4.42
C THR A 272 23.04 -1.92 3.18
N TYR A 273 21.97 -2.18 2.42
CA TYR A 273 22.03 -3.05 1.23
C TYR A 273 22.61 -4.45 1.54
N GLY A 274 22.37 -4.95 2.75
CA GLY A 274 22.98 -6.19 3.26
C GLY A 274 22.09 -7.43 3.17
N GLU A 275 20.83 -7.25 2.76
CA GLU A 275 19.81 -8.30 2.71
C GLU A 275 19.40 -8.91 4.06
N LEU A 276 19.69 -8.23 5.18
CA LEU A 276 19.38 -8.72 6.53
C LEU A 276 17.89 -8.99 6.69
N LYS A 277 17.54 -10.16 7.24
CA LYS A 277 16.18 -10.50 7.67
C LYS A 277 16.06 -10.48 9.20
N GLU A 278 16.99 -11.17 9.86
CA GLU A 278 17.01 -11.32 11.30
C GLU A 278 17.96 -10.32 11.96
N ILE A 279 17.48 -9.70 13.03
CA ILE A 279 18.22 -8.67 13.77
C ILE A 279 18.32 -8.97 15.28
N GLY A 280 18.06 -10.20 15.69
CA GLY A 280 18.15 -10.67 17.08
C GLY A 280 19.45 -10.24 17.80
N PRO A 281 20.64 -10.38 17.18
CA PRO A 281 21.91 -10.00 17.82
C PRO A 281 22.03 -8.53 18.20
N LEU A 282 21.21 -7.62 17.64
CA LEU A 282 21.22 -6.21 18.02
C LEU A 282 20.75 -5.97 19.47
N ALA A 283 19.95 -6.89 20.03
CA ALA A 283 19.46 -6.77 21.40
C ALA A 283 20.60 -6.78 22.45
N GLU A 284 21.76 -7.34 22.11
CA GLU A 284 22.95 -7.40 22.98
C GLU A 284 23.74 -6.07 23.00
N LEU A 285 23.40 -5.11 22.14
CA LEU A 285 24.15 -3.86 21.97
C LEU A 285 23.61 -2.74 22.88
N GLU A 286 24.03 -2.76 24.15
CA GLU A 286 23.54 -1.85 25.19
C GLU A 286 23.91 -0.36 25.02
N ASN A 287 24.86 -0.04 24.14
CA ASN A 287 25.43 1.31 23.97
C ASN A 287 25.06 2.01 22.66
N ILE A 288 24.25 1.37 21.80
CA ILE A 288 23.88 1.94 20.51
C ILE A 288 22.99 3.17 20.69
N GLU A 289 23.43 4.29 20.12
CA GLU A 289 22.69 5.54 20.04
C GLU A 289 22.17 5.83 18.63
N SER A 290 22.85 5.32 17.59
CA SER A 290 22.48 5.51 16.19
C SER A 290 22.52 4.17 15.46
N LEU A 291 21.40 3.80 14.84
CA LEU A 291 21.23 2.54 14.12
C LEU A 291 20.64 2.81 12.73
N ASN A 292 21.37 2.44 11.69
CA ASN A 292 20.90 2.51 10.30
C ASN A 292 20.87 1.11 9.69
N LEU A 293 19.68 0.64 9.32
CA LEU A 293 19.42 -0.66 8.72
C LEU A 293 18.62 -0.51 7.41
N ARG A 294 18.78 0.62 6.71
CA ARG A 294 18.05 0.88 5.48
C ARG A 294 18.38 -0.14 4.39
N ASN A 295 17.44 -0.38 3.48
CA ASN A 295 17.61 -1.27 2.32
C ASN A 295 18.03 -2.70 2.73
N ASN A 296 17.27 -3.30 3.63
CA ASN A 296 17.41 -4.70 4.02
C ASN A 296 16.10 -5.46 3.75
N LYS A 297 15.88 -6.57 4.44
CA LYS A 297 14.72 -7.44 4.31
C LYS A 297 14.05 -7.68 5.67
N ILE A 298 14.12 -6.68 6.56
CA ILE A 298 13.64 -6.78 7.94
C ILE A 298 12.11 -6.65 7.96
N SER A 299 11.45 -7.49 8.75
CA SER A 299 10.00 -7.42 9.00
C SER A 299 9.65 -7.42 10.49
N ASP A 300 10.43 -8.11 11.32
CA ASP A 300 10.25 -8.18 12.77
C ASP A 300 11.18 -7.19 13.50
N LEU A 301 10.57 -6.31 14.29
CA LEU A 301 11.27 -5.30 15.10
C LEU A 301 11.33 -5.66 16.59
N SER A 302 10.83 -6.82 17.01
CA SER A 302 10.82 -7.28 18.41
C SER A 302 12.16 -7.15 19.13
N PRO A 303 13.33 -7.47 18.50
CA PRO A 303 14.63 -7.30 19.14
C PRO A 303 14.97 -5.85 19.53
N LEU A 304 14.40 -4.86 18.82
CA LEU A 304 14.68 -3.44 19.08
C LEU A 304 13.97 -2.91 20.33
N SER A 305 12.94 -3.61 20.83
CA SER A 305 12.16 -3.21 22.02
C SER A 305 12.99 -3.08 23.29
N GLN A 306 14.15 -3.74 23.35
CA GLN A 306 15.07 -3.75 24.50
C GLN A 306 16.15 -2.66 24.44
N MET A 307 16.24 -1.92 23.34
CA MET A 307 17.35 -1.00 23.10
C MET A 307 17.12 0.35 23.79
N LYS A 308 17.69 0.53 24.99
CA LYS A 308 17.36 1.65 25.89
C LYS A 308 18.08 2.98 25.60
N LYS A 309 19.01 3.02 24.63
CA LYS A 309 19.84 4.22 24.36
C LYS A 309 19.70 4.77 22.94
N ILE A 310 18.95 4.11 22.07
CA ILE A 310 18.80 4.57 20.68
C ILE A 310 18.13 5.94 20.65
N LYS A 311 18.74 6.85 19.89
CA LYS A 311 18.25 8.21 19.62
C LYS A 311 17.88 8.37 18.13
N MET A 312 18.61 7.71 17.23
CA MET A 312 18.38 7.77 15.79
C MET A 312 18.22 6.35 15.23
N LEU A 313 17.11 6.10 14.56
CA LEU A 313 16.79 4.83 13.94
C LEU A 313 16.32 5.03 12.49
N ASP A 314 17.07 4.48 11.55
CA ASP A 314 16.73 4.46 10.12
C ASP A 314 16.46 3.02 9.68
N LEU A 315 15.21 2.76 9.31
CA LEU A 315 14.65 1.48 8.87
C LEU A 315 14.02 1.59 7.48
N ASN A 316 14.37 2.61 6.71
CA ASN A 316 13.79 2.86 5.39
C ASN A 316 14.02 1.66 4.45
N SER A 317 13.09 1.40 3.52
CA SER A 317 13.22 0.35 2.50
C SER A 317 13.42 -1.05 3.12
N ASN A 318 12.42 -1.51 3.87
CA ASN A 318 12.34 -2.86 4.46
C ASN A 318 10.93 -3.44 4.23
N TYR A 319 10.57 -4.54 4.90
CA TYR A 319 9.24 -5.17 4.82
C TYR A 319 8.47 -5.03 6.14
N ILE A 320 8.60 -3.89 6.81
CA ILE A 320 8.01 -3.67 8.13
C ILE A 320 6.52 -3.36 7.98
N LYS A 321 5.70 -4.09 8.74
CA LYS A 321 4.26 -3.82 8.87
C LYS A 321 3.91 -3.26 10.24
N ASP A 322 4.53 -3.82 11.28
CA ASP A 322 4.28 -3.44 12.67
C ASP A 322 5.47 -2.71 13.30
N ILE A 323 5.20 -1.52 13.83
CA ILE A 323 6.18 -0.70 14.55
C ILE A 323 5.93 -0.62 16.05
N LYS A 324 4.89 -1.31 16.58
CA LYS A 324 4.59 -1.36 18.01
C LYS A 324 5.79 -1.77 18.89
N PRO A 325 6.68 -2.69 18.48
CA PRO A 325 7.87 -3.00 19.27
C PRO A 325 8.77 -1.80 19.57
N LEU A 326 8.71 -0.73 18.76
CA LEU A 326 9.49 0.48 18.96
C LEU A 326 8.92 1.38 20.05
N PHE A 327 7.66 1.23 20.45
CA PHE A 327 7.01 2.17 21.36
C PHE A 327 7.59 2.16 22.77
N THR A 328 8.27 1.08 23.16
CA THR A 328 9.06 1.00 24.41
C THR A 328 10.35 1.82 24.35
N VAL A 329 10.82 2.18 23.15
CA VAL A 329 12.09 2.90 22.91
C VAL A 329 11.90 4.41 23.07
N THR A 330 11.56 4.81 24.30
CA THR A 330 11.22 6.20 24.65
C THR A 330 12.37 7.21 24.49
N THR A 331 13.61 6.76 24.24
CA THR A 331 14.77 7.61 23.98
C THR A 331 14.87 8.11 22.54
N LEU A 332 14.08 7.56 21.62
CA LEU A 332 14.09 7.93 20.21
C LEU A 332 13.82 9.43 20.00
N LYS A 333 14.61 10.03 19.12
CA LYS A 333 14.49 11.43 18.66
C LYS A 333 14.23 11.50 17.16
N THR A 334 14.80 10.58 16.40
CA THR A 334 14.64 10.47 14.95
C THR A 334 14.26 9.04 14.60
N LEU A 335 13.14 8.89 13.90
CA LEU A 335 12.65 7.61 13.38
C LEU A 335 12.31 7.78 11.90
N THR A 336 12.95 7.00 11.04
CA THR A 336 12.60 6.94 9.61
C THR A 336 12.25 5.51 9.23
N VAL A 337 11.01 5.30 8.78
CA VAL A 337 10.44 4.00 8.39
C VAL A 337 9.78 4.11 7.01
N ALA A 338 10.31 4.96 6.14
CA ALA A 338 9.79 5.18 4.81
C ALA A 338 9.95 3.95 3.91
N ASN A 339 9.04 3.75 2.94
CA ASN A 339 9.05 2.62 2.01
C ASN A 339 8.98 1.27 2.75
N ASN A 340 7.93 1.14 3.55
CA ASN A 340 7.56 -0.09 4.24
C ASN A 340 6.07 -0.35 3.95
N GLN A 341 5.41 -1.18 4.77
CA GLN A 341 4.03 -1.60 4.59
C GLN A 341 3.22 -1.30 5.87
N ILE A 342 3.47 -0.14 6.48
CA ILE A 342 2.88 0.25 7.75
C ILE A 342 1.47 0.81 7.53
N SER A 343 0.45 0.13 8.05
CA SER A 343 -0.93 0.59 7.99
C SER A 343 -1.25 1.63 9.06
N ASN A 344 -2.36 2.36 8.90
CA ASN A 344 -2.89 3.28 9.92
C ASN A 344 -3.09 2.59 11.29
N ALA A 345 -3.59 1.34 11.31
CA ALA A 345 -3.81 0.59 12.55
C ALA A 345 -2.50 0.27 13.31
N ASN A 346 -1.38 0.15 12.59
CA ASN A 346 -0.07 -0.07 13.20
C ASN A 346 0.54 1.20 13.81
N LEU A 347 -0.05 2.37 13.60
CA LEU A 347 0.34 3.62 14.25
C LEU A 347 -0.36 3.83 15.60
N ALA A 348 -1.39 3.06 15.94
CA ALA A 348 -2.09 3.18 17.22
C ALA A 348 -1.12 2.91 18.39
N GLY A 349 -0.85 3.94 19.21
CA GLY A 349 0.12 3.90 20.31
C GLY A 349 1.45 4.63 20.02
N ILE A 350 1.64 5.18 18.81
CA ILE A 350 2.90 5.85 18.43
C ILE A 350 3.22 7.06 19.31
N GLU A 351 2.22 7.66 19.97
CA GLU A 351 2.40 8.76 20.91
C GLU A 351 3.25 8.41 22.15
N GLN A 352 3.46 7.11 22.39
CA GLN A 352 4.39 6.60 23.40
C GLN A 352 5.85 6.99 23.10
N LEU A 353 6.17 7.28 21.83
CA LEU A 353 7.46 7.83 21.39
C LEU A 353 7.60 9.34 21.72
N LYS A 354 7.43 9.68 23.00
CA LYS A 354 7.29 11.06 23.54
C LYS A 354 8.44 12.03 23.24
N ASN A 355 9.57 11.54 22.75
CA ASN A 355 10.78 12.33 22.49
C ASN A 355 11.13 12.46 21.01
N VAL A 356 10.36 11.83 20.11
CA VAL A 356 10.56 11.94 18.67
C VAL A 356 10.31 13.37 18.22
N LYS A 357 11.28 13.91 17.50
CA LYS A 357 11.28 15.23 16.88
C LYS A 357 11.25 15.16 15.36
N SER A 358 11.78 14.09 14.78
CA SER A 358 11.81 13.87 13.33
C SER A 358 11.25 12.49 13.03
N LEU A 359 10.15 12.46 12.27
CA LEU A 359 9.43 11.25 11.89
C LEU A 359 9.22 11.23 10.38
N SER A 360 9.71 10.18 9.71
CA SER A 360 9.37 9.90 8.31
C SER A 360 8.59 8.59 8.20
N LEU A 361 7.38 8.70 7.68
CA LEU A 361 6.43 7.64 7.34
C LEU A 361 6.14 7.63 5.82
N SER A 362 7.03 8.23 5.03
CA SER A 362 6.86 8.35 3.57
C SER A 362 6.67 6.99 2.91
N ASN A 363 5.79 6.91 1.90
CA ASN A 363 5.56 5.69 1.13
C ASN A 363 5.21 4.45 1.99
N ASN A 364 4.09 4.52 2.72
CA ASN A 364 3.54 3.40 3.49
C ASN A 364 2.05 3.11 3.18
N GLY A 365 1.41 3.89 2.30
CA GLY A 365 -0.01 3.73 1.98
C GLY A 365 -0.95 4.26 3.08
N LEU A 366 -0.51 5.26 3.85
CA LEU A 366 -1.35 5.84 4.91
C LEU A 366 -2.49 6.69 4.32
N THR A 367 -3.71 6.51 4.82
CA THR A 367 -4.90 7.28 4.36
C THR A 367 -5.30 8.39 5.34
N ASN A 368 -4.85 8.30 6.59
CA ASN A 368 -5.04 9.33 7.62
C ASN A 368 -3.81 9.45 8.55
N ILE A 369 -3.87 10.37 9.51
CA ILE A 369 -2.77 10.68 10.44
C ILE A 369 -3.23 10.90 11.89
N GLU A 370 -4.43 10.41 12.26
CA GLU A 370 -5.05 10.68 13.56
C GLU A 370 -4.13 10.31 14.74
N HIS A 371 -3.48 9.14 14.65
CA HIS A 371 -2.57 8.64 15.68
C HIS A 371 -1.28 9.45 15.85
N ILE A 372 -0.90 10.30 14.87
CA ILE A 372 0.32 11.13 14.94
C ILE A 372 0.05 12.44 15.69
N THR A 373 -1.19 12.93 15.68
CA THR A 373 -1.56 14.22 16.28
C THR A 373 -1.21 14.40 17.76
N PRO A 374 -1.15 13.35 18.61
CA PRO A 374 -0.73 13.51 20.01
C PRO A 374 0.78 13.72 20.20
N MET A 375 1.61 13.59 19.16
CA MET A 375 3.08 13.72 19.21
C MET A 375 3.55 15.18 19.30
N LYS A 376 3.28 15.84 20.44
CA LYS A 376 3.51 17.30 20.67
C LYS A 376 4.98 17.77 20.66
N LYS A 377 5.96 16.91 20.41
CA LYS A 377 7.38 17.29 20.27
C LYS A 377 7.89 17.21 18.83
N LEU A 378 7.02 16.83 17.90
CA LEU A 378 7.37 16.67 16.51
C LEU A 378 7.69 18.02 15.88
N VAL A 379 8.83 18.08 15.18
CA VAL A 379 9.38 19.27 14.50
C VAL A 379 9.46 19.01 13.01
N GLU A 380 9.85 17.81 12.61
CA GLU A 380 9.97 17.39 11.21
C GLU A 380 9.05 16.19 10.97
N LEU A 381 8.18 16.31 9.97
CA LEU A 381 7.23 15.27 9.60
C LEU A 381 7.25 15.07 8.09
N ASP A 382 7.59 13.87 7.67
CA ASP A 382 7.54 13.46 6.27
C ASP A 382 6.49 12.37 6.07
N LEU A 383 5.43 12.76 5.36
CA LEU A 383 4.27 11.96 5.00
C LEU A 383 4.11 11.85 3.48
N SER A 384 5.16 12.16 2.72
CA SER A 384 5.11 12.11 1.26
C SER A 384 4.79 10.70 0.74
N LYS A 385 4.24 10.61 -0.48
CA LYS A 385 3.97 9.33 -1.16
C LYS A 385 3.00 8.42 -0.40
N ASN A 386 2.04 8.99 0.33
CA ASN A 386 0.98 8.25 0.99
C ASN A 386 -0.35 8.49 0.27
N GLU A 387 -1.47 8.08 0.84
CA GLU A 387 -2.81 8.17 0.26
C GLU A 387 -3.68 9.18 1.03
N LEU A 388 -3.07 10.25 1.53
CA LEU A 388 -3.76 11.24 2.34
C LEU A 388 -4.65 12.13 1.46
N GLU A 389 -5.93 12.20 1.79
CA GLU A 389 -6.89 13.17 1.24
C GLU A 389 -7.21 14.26 2.27
N ASN A 390 -7.56 13.83 3.48
CA ASN A 390 -7.91 14.72 4.58
C ASN A 390 -6.71 14.95 5.51
N ILE A 391 -6.35 16.21 5.69
CA ILE A 391 -5.27 16.66 6.58
C ILE A 391 -5.75 17.59 7.70
N GLU A 392 -7.05 17.66 8.00
CA GLU A 392 -7.59 18.38 9.17
C GLU A 392 -6.81 18.13 10.46
N PRO A 393 -6.40 16.88 10.78
CA PRO A 393 -5.75 16.60 12.06
C PRO A 393 -4.36 17.28 12.19
N LEU A 394 -3.73 17.68 11.08
CA LEU A 394 -2.46 18.44 11.11
C LEU A 394 -2.60 19.77 11.84
N SER A 395 -3.79 20.38 11.87
CA SER A 395 -4.03 21.65 12.57
C SER A 395 -3.63 21.59 14.06
N ARG A 396 -3.60 20.39 14.65
CA ARG A 396 -3.26 20.13 16.06
C ARG A 396 -1.74 20.01 16.31
N LEU A 397 -0.93 19.92 15.25
CA LEU A 397 0.52 19.73 15.32
C LEU A 397 1.31 21.05 15.17
N SER A 398 0.96 22.06 15.99
CA SER A 398 1.54 23.41 15.91
C SER A 398 3.06 23.49 16.16
N THR A 399 3.70 22.42 16.62
CA THR A 399 5.15 22.34 16.81
C THR A 399 5.94 21.98 15.55
N VAL A 400 5.26 21.50 14.50
CA VAL A 400 5.90 21.10 13.24
C VAL A 400 6.43 22.33 12.51
N GLN A 401 7.66 22.22 12.02
CA GLN A 401 8.41 23.28 11.35
C GLN A 401 8.87 22.89 9.93
N SER A 402 9.11 21.59 9.69
CA SER A 402 9.32 21.03 8.34
C SER A 402 8.28 19.97 8.08
N LEU A 403 7.53 20.12 6.99
CA LEU A 403 6.42 19.25 6.62
C LEU A 403 6.50 18.88 5.14
N ASN A 404 6.58 17.59 4.86
CA ASN A 404 6.52 17.06 3.51
C ASN A 404 5.23 16.26 3.29
N LEU A 405 4.40 16.74 2.37
CA LEU A 405 3.12 16.16 1.97
C LEU A 405 3.07 15.87 0.46
N GLU A 406 4.22 15.85 -0.22
CA GLU A 406 4.28 15.59 -1.66
C GLU A 406 3.67 14.24 -2.03
N GLU A 407 3.08 14.13 -3.22
CA GLU A 407 2.58 12.86 -3.77
C GLU A 407 1.50 12.20 -2.88
N ASN A 408 0.48 12.99 -2.51
CA ASN A 408 -0.74 12.53 -1.84
C ASN A 408 -1.97 12.90 -2.70
N TYR A 409 -3.17 12.87 -2.14
CA TYR A 409 -4.44 13.20 -2.81
C TYR A 409 -5.10 14.45 -2.19
N ILE A 410 -4.28 15.36 -1.65
CA ILE A 410 -4.76 16.49 -0.86
C ILE A 410 -5.33 17.56 -1.80
N SER A 411 -6.57 17.99 -1.55
CA SER A 411 -7.20 19.11 -2.26
C SER A 411 -7.44 20.33 -1.37
N ASP A 412 -7.82 20.10 -0.10
CA ASP A 412 -7.99 21.14 0.91
C ASP A 412 -6.76 21.28 1.82
N ILE A 413 -6.12 22.44 1.76
CA ILE A 413 -4.96 22.80 2.57
C ILE A 413 -5.26 23.84 3.66
N THR A 414 -6.53 24.12 3.92
CA THR A 414 -6.98 25.01 5.00
C THR A 414 -6.32 24.73 6.36
N PRO A 415 -6.15 23.46 6.80
CA PRO A 415 -5.51 23.14 8.07
C PRO A 415 -4.08 23.70 8.22
N LEU A 416 -3.35 23.87 7.12
CA LEU A 416 -1.97 24.36 7.14
C LEU A 416 -1.85 25.83 7.55
N SER A 417 -2.95 26.60 7.46
CA SER A 417 -2.99 27.99 7.93
C SER A 417 -2.71 28.14 9.43
N GLN A 418 -2.96 27.08 10.22
CA GLN A 418 -2.71 27.04 11.66
C GLN A 418 -1.24 26.75 12.00
N LEU A 419 -0.47 26.17 11.05
CA LEU A 419 0.93 25.80 11.24
C LEU A 419 1.87 26.97 10.96
N THR A 420 1.69 28.04 11.73
CA THR A 420 2.40 29.32 11.55
C THR A 420 3.92 29.26 11.79
N GLY A 421 4.41 28.16 12.38
CA GLY A 421 5.83 27.91 12.68
C GLY A 421 6.62 27.22 11.56
N LEU A 422 5.99 26.89 10.42
CA LEU A 422 6.66 26.22 9.30
C LEU A 422 7.76 27.10 8.66
N TYR A 423 8.92 26.51 8.43
CA TYR A 423 10.00 27.07 7.61
C TYR A 423 10.27 26.27 6.32
N ASP A 424 9.75 25.04 6.25
CA ASP A 424 9.85 24.16 5.08
C ASP A 424 8.52 23.43 4.87
N LEU A 425 7.94 23.58 3.68
CA LEU A 425 6.66 22.98 3.31
C LEU A 425 6.71 22.53 1.85
N LYS A 426 6.43 21.25 1.63
CA LYS A 426 6.36 20.65 0.28
C LYS A 426 4.98 20.05 0.03
N LEU A 427 4.36 20.47 -1.06
CA LEU A 427 2.98 20.12 -1.45
C LEU A 427 2.87 19.68 -2.91
N GLY A 428 4.00 19.48 -3.60
CA GLY A 428 4.03 19.05 -4.98
C GLY A 428 3.24 17.77 -5.22
N SER A 429 2.70 17.60 -6.43
CA SER A 429 2.00 16.36 -6.83
C SER A 429 0.81 16.00 -5.93
N ASN A 430 -0.14 16.94 -5.76
CA ASN A 430 -1.42 16.76 -5.06
C ASN A 430 -2.60 17.21 -5.96
N GLU A 431 -3.79 17.42 -5.38
CA GLU A 431 -5.01 17.88 -6.07
C GLU A 431 -5.40 19.32 -5.65
N ILE A 432 -4.41 20.14 -5.28
CA ILE A 432 -4.64 21.46 -4.67
C ILE A 432 -5.14 22.46 -5.71
N ARG A 433 -6.25 23.11 -5.38
CA ARG A 433 -6.95 24.11 -6.22
C ARG A 433 -6.80 25.55 -5.72
N ASP A 434 -6.54 25.71 -4.42
CA ASP A 434 -6.51 27.01 -3.73
C ASP A 434 -5.30 27.10 -2.81
N VAL A 435 -4.47 28.13 -3.02
CA VAL A 435 -3.23 28.37 -2.28
C VAL A 435 -3.35 29.47 -1.22
N ARG A 436 -4.52 30.12 -1.09
CA ARG A 436 -4.75 31.19 -0.10
C ARG A 436 -4.47 30.76 1.34
N PRO A 437 -4.79 29.52 1.79
CA PRO A 437 -4.49 29.10 3.16
C PRO A 437 -3.02 29.19 3.56
N VAL A 438 -2.10 29.12 2.60
CA VAL A 438 -0.65 29.18 2.82
C VAL A 438 -0.02 30.49 2.34
N GLN A 439 -0.82 31.49 1.96
CA GLN A 439 -0.32 32.76 1.45
C GLN A 439 0.60 33.48 2.45
N GLU A 440 0.25 33.51 3.74
CA GLU A 440 1.09 34.15 4.77
C GLU A 440 2.43 33.42 4.96
N LEU A 441 2.44 32.10 4.81
CA LEU A 441 3.67 31.31 4.85
C LEU A 441 4.54 31.62 3.62
N GLY A 442 3.93 31.74 2.44
CA GLY A 442 4.61 32.07 1.19
C GLY A 442 5.26 33.47 1.15
N LYS A 443 4.85 34.39 2.03
CA LYS A 443 5.57 35.66 2.24
C LYS A 443 6.93 35.48 2.93
N ARG A 444 7.11 34.39 3.69
CA ARG A 444 8.28 34.16 4.54
C ARG A 444 9.22 33.11 3.97
N MET A 445 8.66 32.05 3.39
CA MET A 445 9.41 30.92 2.84
C MET A 445 8.99 30.59 1.40
N TYR A 446 9.85 29.88 0.69
CA TYR A 446 9.53 29.31 -0.60
C TYR A 446 8.65 28.07 -0.40
N ILE A 447 7.56 27.96 -1.16
CA ILE A 447 6.64 26.81 -1.08
C ILE A 447 6.47 26.24 -2.48
N ASP A 448 6.81 24.95 -2.62
CA ASP A 448 6.60 24.21 -3.86
C ASP A 448 5.22 23.53 -3.83
N ILE A 449 4.30 24.03 -4.66
CA ILE A 449 2.96 23.48 -4.90
C ILE A 449 2.82 23.17 -6.40
N GLN A 450 3.91 22.76 -7.05
CA GLN A 450 3.92 22.45 -8.47
C GLN A 450 3.38 21.04 -8.74
N ARG A 451 3.18 20.71 -10.02
CA ARG A 451 2.77 19.38 -10.49
C ARG A 451 1.44 18.89 -9.92
N GLN A 452 0.53 19.80 -9.60
CA GLN A 452 -0.81 19.37 -9.18
C GLN A 452 -1.52 18.65 -10.32
N LYS A 453 -2.32 17.64 -10.01
CA LYS A 453 -3.12 16.91 -10.99
C LYS A 453 -4.55 16.87 -10.51
N ILE A 454 -5.42 17.57 -11.22
CA ILE A 454 -6.77 17.89 -10.74
C ILE A 454 -7.76 17.25 -11.69
N PHE A 455 -8.63 16.42 -11.15
CA PHE A 455 -9.70 15.76 -11.89
C PHE A 455 -10.99 16.53 -11.63
N LEU A 456 -11.73 16.81 -12.70
CA LEU A 456 -13.03 17.48 -12.65
C LEU A 456 -14.13 16.52 -13.12
N ASP A 457 -15.33 16.69 -12.55
CA ASP A 457 -16.52 15.91 -12.89
C ASP A 457 -16.95 16.13 -14.34
N ASP A 458 -17.49 15.09 -14.99
CA ASP A 458 -17.93 15.13 -16.39
C ASP A 458 -18.75 16.39 -16.75
N VAL A 459 -18.44 16.94 -17.93
CA VAL A 459 -19.17 18.11 -18.46
C VAL A 459 -19.75 17.83 -19.84
N GLU A 460 -20.98 18.27 -20.08
CA GLU A 460 -21.57 18.31 -21.41
C GLU A 460 -20.77 19.20 -22.39
N LYS A 461 -20.68 18.75 -23.63
CA LYS A 461 -20.19 19.51 -24.77
C LYS A 461 -20.91 20.86 -24.89
N ASP A 462 -20.14 21.89 -25.22
CA ASP A 462 -20.54 23.29 -25.35
C ASP A 462 -21.06 23.95 -24.05
N LYS A 463 -20.96 23.26 -22.91
CA LYS A 463 -21.23 23.84 -21.60
C LYS A 463 -20.02 24.60 -21.10
N GLU A 464 -20.25 25.81 -20.62
CA GLU A 464 -19.24 26.65 -19.99
C GLU A 464 -19.08 26.24 -18.51
N VAL A 465 -17.85 25.93 -18.11
CA VAL A 465 -17.51 25.48 -16.75
C VAL A 465 -16.47 26.41 -16.16
N LYS A 466 -16.67 26.83 -14.91
CA LYS A 466 -15.68 27.63 -14.20
C LYS A 466 -14.41 26.83 -13.94
N ILE A 467 -13.26 27.44 -14.19
CA ILE A 467 -11.96 26.88 -13.85
C ILE A 467 -11.82 26.96 -12.32
N PRO A 468 -11.78 25.82 -11.60
CA PRO A 468 -11.82 25.82 -10.14
C PRO A 468 -10.41 25.96 -9.57
N ILE A 469 -9.60 26.87 -10.13
CA ILE A 469 -8.23 27.16 -9.71
C ILE A 469 -8.17 28.64 -9.37
N TYR A 470 -7.72 28.97 -8.16
CA TYR A 470 -7.85 30.33 -7.63
C TYR A 470 -6.49 31.01 -7.47
N ASN A 471 -6.45 32.30 -7.79
CA ASN A 471 -5.31 33.17 -7.48
C ASN A 471 -5.31 33.58 -5.98
N LEU A 472 -4.32 34.38 -5.57
CA LEU A 472 -4.21 34.86 -4.19
C LEU A 472 -5.35 35.80 -3.76
N GLN A 473 -6.11 36.35 -4.71
CA GLN A 473 -7.29 37.20 -4.47
C GLN A 473 -8.58 36.36 -4.38
N GLY A 474 -8.53 35.06 -4.69
CA GLY A 474 -9.68 34.18 -4.72
C GLY A 474 -10.47 34.22 -6.03
N GLU A 475 -9.91 34.83 -7.06
CA GLU A 475 -10.51 34.87 -8.39
C GLU A 475 -10.07 33.63 -9.19
N PRO A 476 -10.95 33.03 -10.01
CA PRO A 476 -10.57 31.96 -10.93
C PRO A 476 -9.43 32.37 -11.87
N LEU A 477 -8.59 31.41 -12.26
CA LEU A 477 -7.52 31.65 -13.21
C LEU A 477 -8.05 31.77 -14.65
N ASP A 478 -7.70 32.89 -15.28
CA ASP A 478 -8.02 33.17 -16.69
C ASP A 478 -6.91 32.72 -17.65
N THR A 479 -5.70 32.50 -17.12
CA THR A 479 -4.49 32.17 -17.89
C THR A 479 -4.15 30.69 -17.77
N VAL A 480 -4.78 29.86 -18.59
CA VAL A 480 -4.47 28.42 -18.70
C VAL A 480 -4.01 28.07 -20.12
N GLN A 481 -3.17 27.04 -20.23
CA GLN A 481 -2.63 26.52 -21.49
C GLN A 481 -3.30 25.19 -21.84
N LEU A 482 -4.12 25.18 -22.89
CA LEU A 482 -4.75 23.96 -23.40
C LEU A 482 -3.67 23.00 -23.95
N LYS A 483 -3.75 21.71 -23.59
CA LYS A 483 -2.79 20.68 -24.04
C LYS A 483 -3.38 19.79 -25.12
N ASN A 484 -4.62 19.36 -24.95
CA ASN A 484 -5.42 18.69 -25.95
C ASN A 484 -6.85 19.22 -25.92
N GLY A 485 -7.50 19.26 -27.09
CA GLY A 485 -8.87 19.76 -27.21
C GLY A 485 -8.99 21.17 -27.76
N ASP A 486 -10.24 21.59 -27.90
CA ASP A 486 -10.71 22.78 -28.61
C ASP A 486 -11.30 23.82 -27.65
N GLY A 487 -10.84 23.82 -26.40
CA GLY A 487 -11.34 24.67 -25.34
C GLY A 487 -11.30 26.16 -25.71
N ILE A 488 -12.36 26.88 -25.38
CA ILE A 488 -12.39 28.34 -25.42
C ILE A 488 -12.44 28.82 -23.99
N ILE A 489 -11.44 29.62 -23.59
CA ILE A 489 -11.35 30.19 -22.24
C ILE A 489 -11.95 31.59 -22.27
N ASN A 490 -12.88 31.87 -21.35
CA ASN A 490 -13.52 33.17 -21.20
C ASN A 490 -13.82 33.44 -19.72
N ASN A 491 -13.34 34.58 -19.20
CA ASN A 491 -13.61 35.05 -17.82
C ASN A 491 -13.53 33.92 -16.76
N GLY A 492 -12.39 33.23 -16.68
CA GLY A 492 -12.16 32.18 -15.70
C GLY A 492 -13.01 30.92 -15.90
N SER A 493 -13.57 30.73 -17.10
CA SER A 493 -14.35 29.54 -17.48
C SER A 493 -13.78 28.94 -18.77
N VAL A 494 -13.99 27.63 -18.94
CA VAL A 494 -13.62 26.87 -20.13
C VAL A 494 -14.87 26.23 -20.74
N LYS A 495 -14.97 26.28 -22.06
CA LYS A 495 -16.00 25.60 -22.84
C LYS A 495 -15.35 24.72 -23.89
N TRP A 496 -15.74 23.44 -23.95
CA TRP A 496 -15.22 22.45 -24.89
C TRP A 496 -16.25 22.17 -25.97
N SER A 497 -15.84 22.11 -27.25
CA SER A 497 -16.74 21.83 -28.38
C SER A 497 -16.60 20.41 -28.95
N THR A 498 -15.75 19.58 -28.35
CA THR A 498 -15.60 18.17 -28.68
C THR A 498 -15.62 17.32 -27.43
N THR A 499 -16.03 16.06 -27.56
CA THR A 499 -16.09 15.08 -26.47
C THR A 499 -14.75 14.39 -26.21
N GLY A 500 -14.70 13.61 -25.13
CA GLY A 500 -13.53 12.90 -24.63
C GLY A 500 -12.75 13.66 -23.56
N GLU A 501 -11.67 13.05 -23.09
CA GLU A 501 -10.77 13.63 -22.10
C GLU A 501 -10.10 14.90 -22.65
N LYS A 502 -10.23 16.00 -21.90
CA LYS A 502 -9.62 17.30 -22.18
C LYS A 502 -8.69 17.68 -21.05
N THR A 503 -7.60 18.30 -21.44
CA THR A 503 -6.50 18.60 -20.54
C THR A 503 -6.01 20.02 -20.79
N TYR A 504 -5.86 20.75 -19.70
CA TYR A 504 -5.23 22.07 -19.71
C TYR A 504 -4.27 22.19 -18.52
N GLU A 505 -3.21 22.94 -18.72
CA GLU A 505 -2.23 23.26 -17.70
C GLU A 505 -2.47 24.67 -17.18
N PHE A 506 -2.22 24.89 -15.90
CA PHE A 506 -2.21 26.22 -15.31
C PHE A 506 -0.85 26.52 -14.70
N MET A 507 -0.49 27.79 -14.71
CA MET A 507 0.68 28.30 -14.02
C MET A 507 0.33 29.62 -13.38
N LEU A 508 0.42 29.69 -12.06
CA LEU A 508 0.28 30.93 -11.32
C LEU A 508 1.69 31.49 -11.06
N ASP A 509 2.09 32.45 -11.89
CA ASP A 509 3.36 33.16 -11.77
C ASP A 509 3.22 34.30 -10.74
N ILE A 510 3.36 33.96 -9.45
CA ILE A 510 3.41 34.97 -8.40
C ILE A 510 4.82 35.56 -8.37
N LYS A 511 4.91 36.89 -8.40
CA LYS A 511 6.17 37.60 -8.26
C LYS A 511 6.85 37.21 -6.95
N PRO A 512 8.11 36.71 -6.97
CA PRO A 512 8.80 36.27 -5.76
C PRO A 512 8.94 37.35 -4.67
N GLU A 513 8.82 38.62 -5.06
CA GLU A 513 8.81 39.77 -4.14
C GLU A 513 7.48 39.91 -3.37
N GLU A 514 6.36 39.42 -3.93
CA GLU A 514 5.02 39.45 -3.33
C GLU A 514 4.73 38.16 -2.55
N ASN A 515 5.05 37.02 -3.15
CA ASN A 515 4.90 35.70 -2.54
C ASN A 515 5.82 34.69 -3.23
N ARG A 516 6.42 33.78 -2.47
CA ARG A 516 7.37 32.78 -2.98
C ARG A 516 6.72 31.40 -3.19
N ILE A 517 5.40 31.36 -3.37
CA ILE A 517 4.67 30.17 -3.80
C ILE A 517 4.89 29.95 -5.29
N LYS A 518 5.26 28.73 -5.68
CA LYS A 518 5.13 28.26 -7.06
C LYS A 518 3.97 27.30 -7.16
N PHE A 519 3.01 27.61 -8.00
CA PHE A 519 1.79 26.85 -8.15
C PHE A 519 1.51 26.60 -9.63
N ASN A 520 1.53 25.32 -10.01
CA ASN A 520 1.17 24.89 -11.35
C ASN A 520 0.68 23.45 -11.32
N GLY A 521 0.02 23.06 -12.40
CA GLY A 521 -0.51 21.72 -12.52
C GLY A 521 -1.26 21.51 -13.82
N THR A 522 -1.84 20.34 -13.89
CA THR A 522 -2.67 19.87 -15.00
C THR A 522 -4.07 19.61 -14.48
N VAL A 523 -5.06 20.09 -15.22
CA VAL A 523 -6.47 19.79 -14.99
C VAL A 523 -6.94 18.86 -16.09
N ILE A 524 -7.63 17.79 -15.70
CA ILE A 524 -8.20 16.78 -16.56
C ILE A 524 -9.71 16.83 -16.38
N GLN A 525 -10.42 16.94 -17.49
CA GLN A 525 -11.86 17.09 -17.57
C GLN A 525 -12.38 16.17 -18.67
N ASN A 526 -13.23 15.21 -18.34
CA ASN A 526 -13.92 14.44 -19.37
C ASN A 526 -15.14 15.22 -19.89
N VAL A 527 -15.29 15.29 -21.21
CA VAL A 527 -16.38 15.99 -21.89
C VAL A 527 -17.28 14.98 -22.57
N VAL A 528 -18.55 14.97 -22.20
CA VAL A 528 -19.57 14.05 -22.72
C VAL A 528 -20.50 14.78 -23.69
N GLU A 529 -21.16 14.06 -24.60
CA GLU A 529 -22.09 14.69 -25.54
C GLU A 529 -23.23 15.40 -24.80
N ARG A 530 -23.67 16.53 -25.33
CA ARG A 530 -24.82 17.25 -24.80
C ARG A 530 -26.06 16.37 -24.95
N LEU A 531 -26.82 16.17 -23.87
CA LEU A 531 -28.01 15.30 -23.86
C LEU A 531 -29.02 15.61 -24.97
N ASP A 532 -29.05 16.87 -25.45
CA ASP A 532 -29.91 17.31 -26.55
C ASP A 532 -29.34 17.08 -27.96
N GLU A 533 -28.03 16.96 -28.15
CA GLU A 533 -27.40 16.66 -29.46
C GLU A 533 -27.41 15.15 -29.77
N ILE A 534 -27.55 14.31 -28.75
CA ILE A 534 -27.89 12.88 -28.89
C ILE A 534 -29.29 12.71 -29.54
N LYS A 535 -30.10 13.76 -29.63
CA LYS A 535 -31.44 13.74 -30.25
C LYS A 535 -31.43 13.86 -31.78
N GLY A 536 -30.27 13.87 -32.43
CA GLY A 536 -30.14 14.11 -33.87
C GLY A 536 -29.42 13.01 -34.63
N ASN A 537 -30.23 12.12 -35.23
CA ASN A 537 -29.93 11.16 -36.30
C ASN A 537 -29.56 9.73 -35.89
N ASP A 538 -30.41 8.85 -36.41
CA ASP A 538 -30.41 7.39 -36.43
C ASP A 538 -30.98 6.67 -35.20
N GLU A 539 -32.28 6.44 -35.32
CA GLU A 539 -33.07 5.38 -34.71
C GLU A 539 -32.37 4.01 -34.82
N GLN A 540 -31.44 3.75 -33.91
CA GLN A 540 -31.43 2.49 -33.18
C GLN A 540 -31.48 2.88 -31.71
N LYS A 541 -32.71 3.02 -31.18
CA LYS A 541 -32.95 3.22 -29.74
C LYS A 541 -32.41 1.99 -29.01
N GLU A 542 -31.12 2.00 -28.70
CA GLU A 542 -30.48 0.94 -27.98
C GLU A 542 -31.14 0.88 -26.60
N ASN A 543 -31.65 -0.31 -26.29
CA ASN A 543 -32.31 -0.57 -25.03
C ASN A 543 -31.23 -0.63 -23.95
N ILE A 544 -31.18 0.41 -23.10
CA ILE A 544 -30.17 0.56 -22.05
C ILE A 544 -30.35 -0.50 -20.95
N ILE A 545 -31.60 -0.89 -20.69
CA ILE A 545 -31.93 -1.93 -19.72
C ILE A 545 -31.95 -3.29 -20.43
N ILE A 546 -30.81 -3.97 -20.44
CA ILE A 546 -30.62 -5.21 -21.20
C ILE A 546 -31.30 -6.44 -20.58
N ASP A 547 -31.49 -6.45 -19.26
CA ASP A 547 -32.26 -7.47 -18.58
C ASP A 547 -33.74 -7.34 -18.93
N LYS A 548 -34.30 -8.37 -19.59
CA LYS A 548 -35.70 -8.34 -20.03
C LYS A 548 -36.69 -8.23 -18.88
N THR A 549 -36.41 -8.83 -17.73
CA THR A 549 -37.30 -8.79 -16.57
C THR A 549 -37.33 -7.38 -16.00
N LEU A 550 -36.16 -6.77 -15.83
CA LEU A 550 -36.02 -5.38 -15.39
C LEU A 550 -36.62 -4.40 -16.40
N GLN A 551 -36.40 -4.63 -17.71
CA GLN A 551 -36.96 -3.82 -18.78
C GLN A 551 -38.50 -3.84 -18.75
N GLN A 552 -39.09 -5.03 -18.68
CA GLN A 552 -40.54 -5.19 -18.63
C GLN A 552 -41.12 -4.58 -17.35
N HIS A 553 -40.43 -4.71 -16.22
CA HIS A 553 -40.81 -4.08 -14.98
C HIS A 553 -40.83 -2.55 -15.12
N ILE A 554 -39.74 -1.94 -15.58
CA ILE A 554 -39.62 -0.48 -15.72
C ILE A 554 -40.66 0.06 -16.71
N ASN A 555 -40.83 -0.60 -17.85
CA ASN A 555 -41.83 -0.20 -18.84
C ASN A 555 -43.24 -0.22 -18.26
N LYS A 556 -43.57 -1.22 -17.43
CA LYS A 556 -44.91 -1.36 -16.84
C LYS A 556 -45.14 -0.40 -15.68
N GLU A 557 -44.29 -0.48 -14.67
CA GLU A 557 -44.54 0.11 -13.34
C GLU A 557 -44.04 1.56 -13.25
N ASN A 558 -43.03 1.95 -14.04
CA ASN A 558 -42.45 3.30 -13.99
C ASN A 558 -42.85 4.17 -15.19
N LEU A 559 -42.94 3.58 -16.39
CA LEU A 559 -43.23 4.31 -17.62
C LEU A 559 -44.68 4.14 -18.11
N GLY A 560 -45.47 3.25 -17.51
CA GLY A 560 -46.90 3.06 -17.83
C GLY A 560 -47.15 2.58 -19.26
N ARG A 561 -46.22 1.85 -19.87
CA ARG A 561 -46.30 1.38 -21.27
C ARG A 561 -47.08 0.06 -21.35
N GLU A 562 -47.94 -0.05 -22.36
CA GLU A 562 -48.63 -1.31 -22.68
C GLU A 562 -47.68 -2.35 -23.29
N ASN A 563 -46.75 -1.91 -24.15
CA ASN A 563 -45.73 -2.78 -24.73
C ASN A 563 -44.49 -2.86 -23.83
N LEU A 564 -44.43 -3.92 -23.02
CA LEU A 564 -43.39 -4.13 -22.02
C LEU A 564 -41.98 -4.36 -22.58
N ASN A 565 -41.84 -4.67 -23.87
CA ASN A 565 -40.53 -4.87 -24.51
C ASN A 565 -40.04 -3.62 -25.26
N THR A 566 -40.71 -2.47 -25.07
CA THR A 566 -40.31 -1.22 -25.70
C THR A 566 -38.92 -0.84 -25.18
N PRO A 567 -37.93 -0.54 -26.05
CA PRO A 567 -36.61 -0.10 -25.60
C PRO A 567 -36.68 1.06 -24.60
N ILE A 568 -35.89 0.96 -23.54
CA ILE A 568 -35.76 2.00 -22.52
C ILE A 568 -34.47 2.77 -22.82
N THR A 569 -34.61 4.06 -23.10
CA THR A 569 -33.47 4.95 -23.36
C THR A 569 -33.02 5.63 -22.07
N LYS A 570 -31.80 6.20 -22.06
CA LYS A 570 -31.31 7.01 -20.92
C LYS A 570 -32.28 8.14 -20.55
N GLU A 571 -32.85 8.81 -21.56
CA GLU A 571 -33.85 9.85 -21.34
C GLU A 571 -35.10 9.32 -20.61
N ASN A 572 -35.55 8.10 -20.90
CA ASN A 572 -36.68 7.51 -20.17
C ASN A 572 -36.35 7.31 -18.68
N LEU A 573 -35.12 6.91 -18.36
CA LEU A 573 -34.66 6.67 -17.00
C LEU A 573 -34.58 7.96 -16.16
N LEU A 574 -34.24 9.10 -16.78
CA LEU A 574 -34.19 10.40 -16.10
C LEU A 574 -35.55 10.91 -15.60
N HIS A 575 -36.67 10.37 -16.10
CA HIS A 575 -38.02 10.73 -15.65
C HIS A 575 -38.48 9.92 -14.44
N ILE A 576 -37.72 8.89 -14.05
CA ILE A 576 -38.09 7.97 -12.97
C ILE A 576 -37.56 8.52 -11.64
N LYS A 577 -38.47 8.76 -10.70
CA LYS A 577 -38.15 9.20 -9.34
C LYS A 577 -38.17 8.08 -8.30
N LYS A 578 -38.86 6.99 -8.60
CA LYS A 578 -38.99 5.83 -7.72
C LYS A 578 -38.84 4.56 -8.55
N LEU A 579 -38.00 3.63 -8.12
CA LEU A 579 -37.88 2.27 -8.66
C LEU A 579 -38.09 1.28 -7.51
N GLU A 580 -38.99 0.30 -7.68
CA GLU A 580 -39.31 -0.65 -6.62
C GLU A 580 -39.42 -2.09 -7.13
N ILE A 581 -38.40 -2.87 -6.79
CA ILE A 581 -38.28 -4.29 -7.10
C ILE A 581 -38.19 -5.04 -5.79
N LEU A 582 -39.29 -5.70 -5.43
CA LEU A 582 -39.39 -6.51 -4.21
C LEU A 582 -38.83 -7.91 -4.44
N LYS A 583 -38.45 -8.59 -3.35
CA LYS A 583 -37.75 -9.89 -3.35
C LYS A 583 -38.34 -10.96 -4.27
N GLU A 584 -39.67 -11.02 -4.38
CA GLU A 584 -40.36 -12.00 -5.22
C GLU A 584 -40.10 -11.79 -6.72
N LYS A 585 -39.90 -10.54 -7.14
CA LYS A 585 -39.64 -10.13 -8.52
C LYS A 585 -38.15 -9.95 -8.81
N GLY A 586 -37.32 -9.77 -7.78
CA GLY A 586 -35.88 -9.54 -7.92
C GLY A 586 -35.08 -10.75 -8.37
N LYS A 587 -35.50 -11.97 -8.02
CA LYS A 587 -34.76 -13.22 -8.30
C LYS A 587 -34.49 -13.50 -9.79
N ASP A 588 -35.33 -12.95 -10.66
CA ASP A 588 -35.27 -13.17 -12.10
C ASP A 588 -34.46 -12.07 -12.84
N ILE A 589 -33.96 -11.08 -12.11
CA ILE A 589 -33.11 -10.00 -12.62
C ILE A 589 -31.66 -10.41 -12.38
N LYS A 590 -30.87 -10.44 -13.46
CA LYS A 590 -29.45 -10.83 -13.41
C LYS A 590 -28.51 -9.69 -13.75
N ASP A 591 -29.04 -8.67 -14.43
CA ASP A 591 -28.26 -7.54 -14.90
C ASP A 591 -28.99 -6.24 -14.58
N ILE A 592 -28.33 -5.38 -13.82
CA ILE A 592 -28.83 -4.07 -13.41
C ILE A 592 -28.17 -2.93 -14.20
N THR A 593 -27.44 -3.25 -15.27
CA THR A 593 -26.83 -2.25 -16.15
C THR A 593 -27.89 -1.27 -16.63
N GLY A 594 -27.56 0.01 -16.54
CA GLY A 594 -28.41 1.12 -16.91
C GLY A 594 -29.08 1.81 -15.72
N LEU A 595 -29.16 1.18 -14.54
CA LEU A 595 -29.71 1.83 -13.35
C LEU A 595 -28.88 3.04 -12.90
N GLU A 596 -27.58 3.07 -13.21
CA GLU A 596 -26.67 4.22 -12.96
C GLU A 596 -27.14 5.51 -13.65
N TYR A 597 -27.97 5.43 -14.70
CA TYR A 597 -28.46 6.61 -15.42
C TYR A 597 -29.73 7.22 -14.80
N MET A 598 -30.28 6.66 -13.72
CA MET A 598 -31.47 7.18 -13.03
C MET A 598 -31.13 8.38 -12.12
N MET A 599 -30.41 9.39 -12.61
CA MET A 599 -29.86 10.51 -11.80
C MET A 599 -30.90 11.36 -11.03
N ASN A 600 -32.19 11.21 -11.35
CA ASN A 600 -33.31 11.88 -10.65
C ASN A 600 -34.04 10.97 -9.65
N LEU A 601 -33.52 9.77 -9.39
CA LEU A 601 -34.12 8.82 -8.49
C LEU A 601 -34.04 9.32 -7.05
N GLU A 602 -35.20 9.34 -6.39
CA GLU A 602 -35.36 9.75 -4.99
C GLU A 602 -35.55 8.52 -4.09
N LYS A 603 -36.16 7.45 -4.62
CA LYS A 603 -36.40 6.19 -3.92
C LYS A 603 -35.97 4.98 -4.75
N LEU A 604 -35.13 4.13 -4.18
CA LEU A 604 -34.65 2.88 -4.77
C LEU A 604 -34.99 1.71 -3.86
N THR A 605 -35.66 0.69 -4.40
CA THR A 605 -35.83 -0.60 -3.74
C THR A 605 -35.42 -1.71 -4.71
N LEU A 606 -34.39 -2.47 -4.34
CA LEU A 606 -33.85 -3.60 -5.09
C LEU A 606 -33.61 -4.77 -4.12
N GLU A 607 -34.68 -5.48 -3.78
CA GLU A 607 -34.60 -6.60 -2.85
C GLU A 607 -34.37 -7.91 -3.60
N GLY A 608 -33.44 -8.75 -3.13
CA GLY A 608 -33.35 -10.13 -3.63
C GLY A 608 -32.87 -10.27 -5.08
N VAL A 609 -32.18 -9.25 -5.62
CA VAL A 609 -31.64 -9.25 -7.00
C VAL A 609 -30.23 -9.85 -7.08
N GLY A 610 -29.62 -10.21 -5.95
CA GLY A 610 -28.30 -10.85 -5.91
C GLY A 610 -27.13 -9.88 -6.04
N LEU A 611 -27.31 -8.61 -5.65
CA LEU A 611 -26.24 -7.60 -5.71
C LEU A 611 -25.08 -7.97 -4.78
N LYS A 612 -23.85 -7.89 -5.31
CA LYS A 612 -22.62 -7.99 -4.52
C LYS A 612 -21.96 -6.64 -4.27
N ASN A 613 -22.16 -5.70 -5.19
CA ASN A 613 -21.70 -4.33 -5.09
C ASN A 613 -22.88 -3.38 -5.38
N ILE A 614 -22.73 -2.15 -4.91
CA ILE A 614 -23.72 -1.08 -5.11
C ILE A 614 -23.06 0.20 -5.64
N GLU A 615 -21.90 0.10 -6.31
CA GLU A 615 -21.13 1.26 -6.80
C GLU A 615 -21.96 2.21 -7.69
N PHE A 616 -22.91 1.66 -8.44
CA PHE A 616 -23.78 2.45 -9.32
C PHE A 616 -24.60 3.52 -8.57
N ILE A 617 -24.84 3.36 -7.26
CA ILE A 617 -25.59 4.34 -6.47
C ILE A 617 -24.79 5.61 -6.18
N SER A 618 -23.45 5.57 -6.31
CA SER A 618 -22.57 6.72 -6.02
C SER A 618 -22.95 7.97 -6.82
N ASN A 619 -23.54 7.78 -8.01
CA ASN A 619 -23.96 8.85 -8.92
C ASN A 619 -25.43 9.27 -8.74
N LEU A 620 -26.16 8.70 -7.78
CA LEU A 620 -27.60 8.89 -7.56
C LEU A 620 -27.85 9.81 -6.36
N GLU A 621 -27.25 11.01 -6.36
CA GLU A 621 -27.18 11.94 -5.22
C GLU A 621 -28.54 12.39 -4.65
N LYS A 622 -29.63 12.23 -5.41
CA LYS A 622 -30.99 12.59 -4.98
C LYS A 622 -31.70 11.52 -4.16
N LEU A 623 -31.08 10.35 -3.99
CA LEU A 623 -31.65 9.28 -3.17
C LEU A 623 -31.80 9.72 -1.72
N ASN A 624 -33.04 9.59 -1.22
CA ASN A 624 -33.38 9.77 0.18
C ASN A 624 -33.90 8.48 0.82
N ASP A 625 -34.39 7.52 0.03
CA ASP A 625 -34.89 6.22 0.49
C ASP A 625 -34.24 5.09 -0.32
N VAL A 626 -33.40 4.28 0.34
CA VAL A 626 -32.69 3.16 -0.27
C VAL A 626 -32.98 1.88 0.48
N ASN A 627 -33.49 0.88 -0.24
CA ASN A 627 -33.67 -0.48 0.25
C ASN A 627 -32.99 -1.46 -0.69
N VAL A 628 -31.87 -2.02 -0.26
CA VAL A 628 -31.11 -3.05 -0.98
C VAL A 628 -31.00 -4.33 -0.16
N SER A 629 -32.05 -4.61 0.63
CA SER A 629 -32.10 -5.78 1.49
C SER A 629 -32.16 -7.10 0.72
N HIS A 630 -31.83 -8.21 1.39
CA HIS A 630 -31.83 -9.56 0.79
C HIS A 630 -30.85 -9.72 -0.40
N ASN A 631 -29.69 -9.09 -0.37
CA ASN A 631 -28.64 -9.23 -1.39
C ASN A 631 -27.38 -9.91 -0.80
N GLN A 632 -26.23 -9.74 -1.44
CA GLN A 632 -24.92 -10.30 -1.05
C GLN A 632 -23.89 -9.17 -0.91
N ILE A 633 -24.32 -8.00 -0.45
CA ILE A 633 -23.48 -6.80 -0.36
C ILE A 633 -22.56 -6.93 0.85
N GLU A 634 -21.25 -6.77 0.64
CA GLU A 634 -20.24 -6.69 1.71
C GLU A 634 -19.77 -5.23 1.92
N ASP A 635 -19.55 -4.51 0.82
CA ASP A 635 -19.04 -3.14 0.83
C ASP A 635 -20.17 -2.12 0.63
N ILE A 636 -20.31 -1.22 1.60
CA ILE A 636 -21.30 -0.14 1.62
C ILE A 636 -20.66 1.25 1.52
N THR A 637 -19.35 1.35 1.24
CA THR A 637 -18.67 2.63 1.01
C THR A 637 -19.32 3.55 -0.05
N PRO A 638 -19.98 3.04 -1.12
CA PRO A 638 -20.68 3.90 -2.09
C PRO A 638 -21.78 4.79 -1.48
N LEU A 639 -22.35 4.39 -0.33
CA LEU A 639 -23.37 5.19 0.37
C LEU A 639 -22.83 6.53 0.90
N SER A 640 -21.52 6.67 1.07
CA SER A 640 -20.88 7.90 1.57
C SER A 640 -21.14 9.13 0.70
N SER A 641 -21.45 8.93 -0.57
CA SER A 641 -21.82 9.98 -1.53
C SER A 641 -23.24 10.55 -1.29
N LEU A 642 -24.13 9.79 -0.64
CA LEU A 642 -25.57 10.07 -0.54
C LEU A 642 -25.89 11.01 0.63
N LYS A 643 -25.58 12.29 0.47
CA LYS A 643 -25.75 13.34 1.50
C LYS A 643 -27.19 13.60 1.92
N SER A 644 -28.19 13.15 1.15
CA SER A 644 -29.61 13.38 1.41
C SER A 644 -30.34 12.14 1.94
N LEU A 645 -29.61 11.07 2.28
CA LEU A 645 -30.19 9.79 2.64
C LEU A 645 -30.89 9.84 4.01
N GLN A 646 -32.15 9.41 4.06
CA GLN A 646 -33.00 9.45 5.26
C GLN A 646 -33.51 8.06 5.66
N TRP A 647 -33.83 7.19 4.70
CA TRP A 647 -34.29 5.83 4.97
C TRP A 647 -33.34 4.83 4.32
N LEU A 648 -32.78 3.92 5.12
CA LEU A 648 -31.82 2.94 4.67
C LEU A 648 -32.16 1.54 5.18
N ASN A 649 -32.40 0.62 4.26
CA ASN A 649 -32.61 -0.79 4.57
C ASN A 649 -31.52 -1.64 3.90
N LEU A 650 -30.62 -2.16 4.75
CA LEU A 650 -29.49 -3.01 4.40
C LEU A 650 -29.64 -4.44 4.96
N ALA A 651 -30.83 -4.79 5.46
CA ALA A 651 -31.07 -6.08 6.09
C ALA A 651 -30.78 -7.27 5.14
N ASP A 652 -30.38 -8.40 5.70
CA ASP A 652 -30.12 -9.65 4.97
C ASP A 652 -29.08 -9.47 3.83
N ASN A 653 -27.88 -9.02 4.20
CA ASN A 653 -26.70 -8.88 3.33
C ASN A 653 -25.48 -9.56 3.99
N GLN A 654 -24.24 -9.24 3.57
CA GLN A 654 -22.98 -9.79 4.10
C GLN A 654 -22.09 -8.70 4.72
N ILE A 655 -22.69 -7.62 5.20
CA ILE A 655 -21.97 -6.43 5.68
C ILE A 655 -21.26 -6.74 6.99
N LYS A 656 -19.98 -6.40 7.07
CA LYS A 656 -19.13 -6.56 8.26
C LYS A 656 -18.79 -5.23 8.91
N ASP A 657 -18.46 -4.24 8.09
CA ASP A 657 -18.08 -2.89 8.52
C ASP A 657 -19.22 -1.89 8.26
N VAL A 658 -19.61 -1.18 9.32
CA VAL A 658 -20.65 -0.14 9.29
C VAL A 658 -20.09 1.24 9.61
N SER A 659 -18.76 1.41 9.61
CA SER A 659 -18.08 2.67 9.90
C SER A 659 -18.55 3.83 9.01
N VAL A 660 -18.87 3.56 7.74
CA VAL A 660 -19.38 4.55 6.78
C VAL A 660 -20.69 5.21 7.22
N LEU A 661 -21.48 4.54 8.07
CA LEU A 661 -22.79 5.05 8.52
C LEU A 661 -22.66 6.07 9.66
N SER A 662 -21.55 6.05 10.40
CA SER A 662 -21.30 6.95 11.54
C SER A 662 -21.55 8.44 11.24
N PRO A 663 -21.05 9.02 10.12
CA PRO A 663 -21.30 10.43 9.79
C PRO A 663 -22.69 10.71 9.20
N MET A 664 -23.55 9.72 8.94
CA MET A 664 -24.84 9.88 8.23
C MET A 664 -25.98 10.32 9.18
N LEU A 665 -25.80 11.45 9.86
CA LEU A 665 -26.68 11.91 10.95
C LEU A 665 -28.09 12.34 10.51
N ASP A 666 -28.32 12.50 9.20
CA ASP A 666 -29.65 12.81 8.63
C ASP A 666 -30.55 11.58 8.44
N LEU A 667 -30.04 10.37 8.76
CA LEU A 667 -30.83 9.16 8.75
C LEU A 667 -31.98 9.23 9.78
N LEU A 668 -33.16 8.80 9.34
CA LEU A 668 -34.38 8.68 10.14
C LEU A 668 -34.75 7.22 10.39
N SER A 669 -34.23 6.30 9.58
CA SER A 669 -34.43 4.86 9.74
C SER A 669 -33.26 4.08 9.16
N LEU A 670 -32.80 3.09 9.93
CA LEU A 670 -31.72 2.19 9.55
C LEU A 670 -32.09 0.76 9.95
N LYS A 671 -32.03 -0.17 8.99
CA LYS A 671 -32.21 -1.61 9.21
C LYS A 671 -30.96 -2.38 8.78
N LEU A 672 -30.40 -3.15 9.71
CA LEU A 672 -29.14 -3.89 9.54
C LEU A 672 -29.26 -5.37 9.90
N ALA A 673 -30.46 -5.85 10.23
CA ALA A 673 -30.65 -7.22 10.68
C ALA A 673 -30.20 -8.25 9.64
N GLY A 674 -29.57 -9.35 10.06
CA GLY A 674 -29.16 -10.41 9.12
C GLY A 674 -27.91 -10.10 8.30
N ASN A 675 -26.93 -9.42 8.89
CA ASN A 675 -25.61 -9.18 8.30
C ASN A 675 -24.52 -9.96 9.06
N GLU A 676 -23.24 -9.61 8.88
CA GLU A 676 -22.09 -10.20 9.57
C GLU A 676 -21.38 -9.19 10.48
N ILE A 677 -22.13 -8.22 11.02
CA ILE A 677 -21.59 -7.10 11.81
C ILE A 677 -21.08 -7.61 13.15
N ARG A 678 -19.84 -7.22 13.48
CA ARG A 678 -19.15 -7.59 14.73
C ARG A 678 -19.02 -6.44 15.72
N ASP A 679 -19.12 -5.21 15.21
CA ASP A 679 -18.90 -3.97 15.97
C ASP A 679 -19.99 -2.96 15.59
N VAL A 680 -20.83 -2.62 16.56
CA VAL A 680 -21.92 -1.65 16.41
C VAL A 680 -21.59 -0.28 16.99
N ARG A 681 -20.38 -0.06 17.52
CA ARG A 681 -19.96 1.25 18.05
C ARG A 681 -20.10 2.39 17.04
N PRO A 682 -19.85 2.21 15.74
CA PRO A 682 -20.10 3.26 14.75
C PRO A 682 -21.56 3.74 14.71
N LEU A 683 -22.50 2.94 15.22
CA LEU A 683 -23.94 3.24 15.20
C LEU A 683 -24.42 3.95 16.47
N ILE A 684 -23.58 4.09 17.51
CA ILE A 684 -23.98 4.67 18.82
C ILE A 684 -24.64 6.03 18.64
N GLN A 685 -24.06 6.90 17.80
CA GLN A 685 -24.59 8.24 17.58
C GLN A 685 -25.96 8.22 16.88
N LEU A 686 -26.17 7.30 15.93
CA LEU A 686 -27.46 7.13 15.26
C LEU A 686 -28.52 6.53 16.21
N GLY A 687 -28.13 5.57 17.04
CA GLY A 687 -28.98 4.93 18.05
C GLY A 687 -29.43 5.86 19.18
N GLN A 688 -28.96 7.11 19.23
CA GLN A 688 -29.52 8.13 20.11
C GLN A 688 -30.80 8.76 19.54
N TRP A 689 -31.02 8.69 18.23
CA TRP A 689 -32.11 9.37 17.55
C TRP A 689 -33.32 8.46 17.26
N PHE A 690 -33.07 7.20 16.91
CA PHE A 690 -34.10 6.21 16.63
C PHE A 690 -33.58 4.79 16.86
N SER A 691 -34.51 3.84 17.00
CA SER A 691 -34.16 2.45 17.26
C SER A 691 -33.59 1.77 16.01
N ILE A 692 -32.44 1.10 16.17
CA ILE A 692 -31.72 0.41 15.10
C ILE A 692 -31.81 -1.09 15.32
N ASP A 693 -32.40 -1.79 14.35
CA ASP A 693 -32.40 -3.25 14.34
C ASP A 693 -31.13 -3.78 13.64
N ALA A 694 -30.13 -4.12 14.45
CA ALA A 694 -28.93 -4.85 14.05
C ALA A 694 -28.97 -6.32 14.56
N GLY A 695 -30.17 -6.88 14.76
CA GLY A 695 -30.33 -8.24 15.27
C GLY A 695 -30.03 -9.31 14.23
N ARG A 696 -30.12 -10.58 14.64
CA ARG A 696 -30.10 -11.74 13.75
C ARG A 696 -28.83 -11.82 12.87
N GLN A 697 -27.70 -11.30 13.35
CA GLN A 697 -26.42 -11.37 12.65
C GLN A 697 -25.96 -12.83 12.49
N LYS A 698 -25.23 -13.12 11.41
CA LYS A 698 -24.69 -14.44 11.11
C LYS A 698 -23.21 -14.32 10.76
N ILE A 699 -22.35 -14.53 11.76
CA ILE A 699 -20.91 -14.30 11.64
C ILE A 699 -20.20 -15.62 11.35
N PHE A 700 -19.32 -15.63 10.35
CA PHE A 700 -18.41 -16.74 10.07
C PHE A 700 -17.00 -16.39 10.52
N LEU A 701 -16.36 -17.29 11.27
CA LEU A 701 -14.96 -17.18 11.69
C LEU A 701 -14.07 -18.15 10.91
N ASP A 702 -12.80 -17.78 10.79
CA ASP A 702 -11.76 -18.65 10.23
C ASP A 702 -11.62 -19.94 11.04
N GLU A 703 -11.08 -20.98 10.39
CA GLU A 703 -10.86 -22.28 11.03
C GLU A 703 -9.91 -22.16 12.23
N ALA A 704 -10.20 -22.90 13.30
CA ALA A 704 -9.36 -22.96 14.49
C ALA A 704 -9.12 -24.41 14.92
N LYS A 705 -8.05 -24.65 15.68
CA LYS A 705 -7.69 -26.00 16.13
C LYS A 705 -8.44 -26.39 17.40
N VAL A 706 -8.64 -27.69 17.59
CA VAL A 706 -9.14 -28.24 18.86
C VAL A 706 -8.28 -27.74 20.03
N ASN A 707 -8.94 -27.26 21.09
CA ASN A 707 -8.39 -26.67 22.30
C ASN A 707 -7.64 -25.33 22.12
N GLU A 708 -7.73 -24.69 20.96
CA GLU A 708 -7.25 -23.33 20.76
C GLU A 708 -8.11 -22.33 21.55
N GLU A 709 -7.47 -21.30 22.11
CA GLU A 709 -8.14 -20.20 22.80
C GLU A 709 -8.45 -19.09 21.80
N ILE A 710 -9.74 -18.79 21.65
CA ILE A 710 -10.27 -17.91 20.62
C ILE A 710 -10.97 -16.76 21.31
N GLN A 711 -10.51 -15.53 21.09
CA GLN A 711 -11.20 -14.34 21.58
C GLN A 711 -12.51 -14.17 20.82
N VAL A 712 -13.63 -13.99 21.53
CA VAL A 712 -14.93 -13.75 20.90
C VAL A 712 -14.88 -12.41 20.16
N PRO A 713 -14.98 -12.39 18.83
CA PRO A 713 -14.74 -11.19 18.04
C PRO A 713 -16.04 -10.41 17.84
N VAL A 714 -16.83 -10.25 18.90
CA VAL A 714 -18.09 -9.51 18.91
C VAL A 714 -18.05 -8.59 20.12
N TYR A 715 -18.23 -7.30 19.86
CA TYR A 715 -17.99 -6.26 20.85
C TYR A 715 -19.29 -5.58 21.28
N ASP A 716 -19.36 -5.19 22.55
CA ASP A 716 -20.39 -4.32 23.08
C ASP A 716 -20.15 -2.84 22.70
N LEU A 717 -20.89 -1.93 23.33
CA LEU A 717 -20.89 -0.52 23.00
C LEU A 717 -19.69 0.22 23.62
N GLU A 718 -19.07 -0.37 24.63
CA GLU A 718 -17.82 0.06 25.27
C GLU A 718 -16.59 -0.47 24.52
N GLY A 719 -16.77 -1.48 23.66
CA GLY A 719 -15.71 -2.11 22.89
C GLY A 719 -15.10 -3.32 23.58
N GLU A 720 -15.72 -3.82 24.64
CA GLU A 720 -15.36 -5.05 25.32
C GLU A 720 -16.07 -6.24 24.67
N THR A 721 -15.57 -7.46 24.90
CA THR A 721 -16.19 -8.66 24.32
C THR A 721 -17.53 -8.95 24.98
N ILE A 722 -18.57 -9.24 24.19
CA ILE A 722 -19.88 -9.58 24.74
C ILE A 722 -19.79 -10.81 25.66
N GLU A 723 -20.24 -10.65 26.91
CA GLU A 723 -20.22 -11.73 27.91
C GLU A 723 -21.45 -12.65 27.83
N ASN A 724 -22.58 -12.16 27.30
CA ASN A 724 -23.82 -12.93 27.19
C ASN A 724 -23.76 -13.87 25.97
N ILE A 725 -23.05 -14.99 26.15
CA ILE A 725 -22.85 -16.02 25.14
C ILE A 725 -23.61 -17.30 25.49
N LYS A 726 -24.39 -17.80 24.53
CA LYS A 726 -25.09 -19.08 24.60
C LYS A 726 -24.49 -20.08 23.62
N LEU A 727 -23.75 -21.05 24.13
CA LEU A 727 -23.23 -22.16 23.34
C LEU A 727 -24.37 -23.01 22.77
N THR A 728 -24.33 -23.28 21.46
CA THR A 728 -25.31 -24.14 20.79
C THR A 728 -24.70 -25.49 20.42
N SER A 729 -23.40 -25.53 20.12
CA SER A 729 -22.65 -26.78 19.92
C SER A 729 -22.03 -27.32 21.20
N GLU A 730 -21.82 -28.64 21.27
CA GLU A 730 -21.16 -29.31 22.38
C GLU A 730 -19.64 -29.12 22.37
N GLY A 731 -19.00 -29.32 23.54
CA GLY A 731 -17.55 -29.25 23.71
C GLY A 731 -16.97 -27.83 23.81
N GLY A 732 -17.81 -26.80 23.88
CA GLY A 732 -17.38 -25.42 24.08
C GLY A 732 -17.26 -25.04 25.54
N THR A 733 -16.28 -24.21 25.88
CA THR A 733 -16.21 -23.48 27.14
C THR A 733 -16.00 -22.00 26.84
N PHE A 734 -16.71 -21.14 27.56
CA PHE A 734 -16.56 -19.68 27.47
C PHE A 734 -16.22 -19.11 28.84
N ASN A 735 -15.13 -18.35 28.94
CA ASN A 735 -14.71 -17.68 30.17
C ASN A 735 -13.98 -16.37 29.85
N ASN A 736 -14.41 -15.26 30.45
CA ASN A 736 -13.82 -13.92 30.29
C ASN A 736 -13.51 -13.55 28.82
N GLY A 737 -14.49 -13.66 27.93
CA GLY A 737 -14.32 -13.33 26.50
C GLY A 737 -13.61 -14.39 25.66
N VAL A 738 -13.06 -15.46 26.28
CA VAL A 738 -12.33 -16.52 25.60
C VAL A 738 -13.21 -17.75 25.38
N MET A 739 -13.30 -18.16 24.11
CA MET A 739 -13.94 -19.39 23.65
C MET A 739 -12.89 -20.49 23.44
N LYS A 740 -13.22 -21.72 23.83
CA LYS A 740 -12.40 -22.90 23.57
C LYS A 740 -13.27 -24.09 23.22
N TRP A 741 -12.92 -24.82 22.15
CA TRP A 741 -13.64 -26.00 21.68
C TRP A 741 -12.81 -27.27 21.83
N SER A 742 -13.32 -28.26 22.54
CA SER A 742 -12.65 -29.54 22.81
C SER A 742 -12.92 -30.64 21.78
N THR A 743 -13.79 -30.37 20.79
CA THR A 743 -14.17 -31.34 19.75
C THR A 743 -14.14 -30.68 18.37
N PRO A 744 -13.82 -31.42 17.30
CA PRO A 744 -13.80 -30.89 15.94
C PRO A 744 -15.20 -30.70 15.34
N GLY A 745 -15.25 -30.11 14.14
CA GLY A 745 -16.45 -29.85 13.34
C GLY A 745 -16.97 -28.41 13.46
N GLU A 746 -18.08 -28.13 12.76
CA GLU A 746 -18.76 -26.83 12.81
C GLU A 746 -19.31 -26.55 14.21
N LYS A 747 -18.85 -25.45 14.81
CA LYS A 747 -19.24 -24.98 16.14
C LYS A 747 -20.05 -23.70 16.04
N VAL A 748 -21.11 -23.66 16.83
CA VAL A 748 -22.09 -22.59 16.81
C VAL A 748 -22.33 -22.08 18.22
N TYR A 749 -22.29 -20.76 18.37
CA TYR A 749 -22.72 -20.06 19.57
C TYR A 749 -23.55 -18.82 19.21
N LYS A 750 -24.35 -18.35 20.15
CA LYS A 750 -25.17 -17.15 20.01
C LYS A 750 -24.71 -16.09 20.98
N PHE A 751 -24.83 -14.84 20.59
CA PHE A 751 -24.62 -13.68 21.45
C PHE A 751 -25.87 -12.83 21.45
N ASP A 752 -26.09 -12.13 22.56
CA ASP A 752 -27.19 -11.18 22.70
C ASP A 752 -26.72 -10.00 23.56
N LEU A 753 -26.82 -8.80 23.03
CA LEU A 753 -26.56 -7.58 23.78
C LEU A 753 -27.83 -7.20 24.53
N ASP A 754 -27.92 -7.62 25.79
CA ASP A 754 -29.03 -7.28 26.69
C ASP A 754 -28.78 -5.89 27.27
N SER A 755 -29.16 -4.86 26.52
CA SER A 755 -29.01 -3.47 26.91
C SER A 755 -30.39 -2.83 27.03
N ASP A 756 -30.91 -2.74 28.26
CA ASP A 756 -32.12 -1.98 28.59
C ASP A 756 -31.96 -0.47 28.36
N GLU A 757 -30.74 0.01 28.06
CA GLU A 757 -30.38 1.43 28.05
C GLU A 757 -30.19 2.03 26.64
N ILE A 758 -30.11 1.22 25.57
CA ILE A 758 -29.76 1.72 24.22
C ILE A 758 -30.72 1.18 23.16
N SER A 759 -31.10 2.04 22.21
CA SER A 759 -32.11 1.71 21.19
C SER A 759 -31.60 0.82 20.04
N ILE A 760 -30.43 0.20 20.21
CA ILE A 760 -29.78 -0.68 19.22
C ILE A 760 -29.96 -2.12 19.67
N SER A 761 -30.76 -2.91 18.95
CA SER A 761 -30.85 -4.35 19.20
C SER A 761 -29.73 -5.06 18.45
N PHE A 762 -28.84 -5.76 19.16
CA PHE A 762 -27.70 -6.45 18.57
C PHE A 762 -27.59 -7.88 19.11
N ASN A 763 -27.86 -8.84 18.25
CA ASN A 763 -27.79 -10.27 18.56
C ASN A 763 -27.48 -11.07 17.31
N GLY A 764 -27.00 -12.28 17.49
CA GLY A 764 -26.65 -13.11 16.35
C GLY A 764 -26.16 -14.50 16.69
N THR A 765 -25.75 -15.18 15.63
CA THR A 765 -25.15 -16.51 15.66
C THR A 765 -23.76 -16.44 15.04
N VAL A 766 -22.80 -17.06 15.70
CA VAL A 766 -21.43 -17.20 15.21
C VAL A 766 -21.18 -18.66 14.86
N ILE A 767 -20.54 -18.88 13.72
CA ILE A 767 -20.23 -20.20 13.16
C ILE A 767 -18.71 -20.26 12.93
N GLN A 768 -18.07 -21.34 13.37
CA GLN A 768 -16.65 -21.56 13.21
C GLN A 768 -16.34 -23.04 12.99
N ASN A 769 -15.49 -23.37 12.02
CA ASN A 769 -15.05 -24.75 11.81
C ASN A 769 -13.85 -25.06 12.71
N ILE A 770 -13.91 -26.15 13.48
CA ILE A 770 -12.82 -26.60 14.35
C ILE A 770 -12.15 -27.84 13.76
N VAL A 771 -10.85 -27.76 13.48
CA VAL A 771 -10.07 -28.84 12.87
C VAL A 771 -9.22 -29.58 13.90
N GLU A 772 -8.97 -30.87 13.66
CA GLU A 772 -8.11 -31.67 14.52
C GLU A 772 -6.68 -31.13 14.52
N LYS A 773 -5.99 -31.29 15.66
CA LYS A 773 -4.59 -30.90 15.79
C LYS A 773 -3.76 -31.94 15.04
N GLU A 774 -3.10 -31.55 13.95
CA GLU A 774 -2.16 -32.44 13.27
C GLU A 774 -1.11 -32.95 14.28
N GLU A 775 -1.04 -34.27 14.45
CA GLU A 775 0.06 -34.88 15.19
C GLU A 775 1.34 -34.67 14.37
N GLU A 776 2.27 -33.87 14.90
CA GLU A 776 3.67 -33.95 14.47
C GLU A 776 4.09 -35.41 14.62
N LYS A 777 4.27 -36.10 13.49
CA LYS A 777 4.93 -37.40 13.49
C LYS A 777 6.35 -37.19 13.99
N GLU A 778 6.59 -37.50 15.26
CA GLU A 778 7.94 -37.71 15.78
C GLU A 778 8.68 -38.67 14.84
N PRO A 779 9.95 -38.40 14.50
CA PRO A 779 10.73 -39.35 13.74
C PRO A 779 10.87 -40.63 14.57
N THR A 780 10.26 -41.71 14.08
CA THR A 780 10.36 -43.05 14.66
C THR A 780 11.83 -43.41 14.88
N LYS A 781 12.24 -43.50 16.15
CA LYS A 781 13.46 -44.19 16.56
C LYS A 781 13.32 -45.65 16.15
N GLU A 782 14.20 -46.12 15.28
CA GLU A 782 14.40 -47.55 15.06
C GLU A 782 14.72 -48.21 16.42
N VAL A 783 13.82 -49.06 16.87
CA VAL A 783 14.06 -49.99 17.97
C VAL A 783 14.62 -51.26 17.32
N GLU A 784 15.89 -51.55 17.61
CA GLU A 784 16.51 -52.84 17.28
C GLU A 784 15.72 -53.97 17.94
N GLU A 785 15.17 -54.87 17.14
CA GLU A 785 14.59 -56.13 17.61
C GLU A 785 15.70 -57.08 18.12
N PRO A 786 15.44 -57.87 19.18
CA PRO A 786 16.43 -58.72 19.81
C PRO A 786 16.73 -59.97 18.97
N LYS A 787 18.02 -60.29 18.83
CA LYS A 787 18.53 -61.52 18.20
C LYS A 787 17.95 -62.78 18.85
N GLU A 788 17.23 -63.59 18.06
CA GLU A 788 16.92 -64.98 18.41
C GLU A 788 18.14 -65.89 18.21
N GLU A 789 18.49 -66.65 19.25
CA GLU A 789 19.48 -67.74 19.19
C GLU A 789 18.90 -68.99 18.50
N PRO A 790 19.63 -69.61 17.56
CA PRO A 790 19.20 -70.88 16.97
C PRO A 790 19.48 -72.06 17.91
N LYS A 791 18.43 -72.83 18.22
CA LYS A 791 18.50 -74.12 18.94
C LYS A 791 19.18 -75.19 18.08
N GLU A 792 20.14 -75.89 18.68
CA GLU A 792 20.81 -77.09 18.16
C GLU A 792 19.90 -78.34 18.10
N PRO A 793 20.27 -79.37 17.29
CA PRO A 793 19.35 -80.37 16.75
C PRO A 793 19.21 -81.63 17.62
N SER A 794 18.10 -82.35 17.48
CA SER A 794 18.00 -83.75 17.86
C SER A 794 17.21 -84.58 16.84
N LYS A 795 17.65 -85.83 16.72
CA LYS A 795 17.44 -86.84 15.68
C LYS A 795 16.02 -87.42 15.66
N GLU A 796 15.50 -87.68 14.46
CA GLU A 796 15.25 -89.03 13.90
C GLU A 796 14.97 -88.95 12.40
#